data_AF-A0A8J2WFL2-F1
#
_entry.id   AF-A0A8J2WFL2-F1
#
_cell.length_a   1.000
_cell.length_b   1.000
_cell.length_c   1.000
_cell.angle_alpha   90.00
_cell.angle_beta   90.00
_cell.angle_gamma   90.00
#
_symmetry.space_group_name_H-M   'P 1'
#
loop_
_entity.id
_entity.type
_entity.pdbx_description
1 polymer ?
#
loop_
_entity_poly.entity_id
_entity_poly.type
_entity_poly.pdbx_seq_one_letter_code
_entity_poly.pdbx_strand_id
1 'polypeptide(L)'
;MDKKKQSKVPPVKRFKSNDDDDDVELPCSFEDQLAGMECEFDSPQAFGEGPENQSTNMKWSRPQPPDLDPKVDKLVFQQLDIDHYNGQPLKDMPGSQIGPVPIMRMYGVTMEGNSVCCHVHGFTPYFYVTVPFNFKESNCHELKSNLNKAILEDLRSNKDNIRETVLEVKLVKAKSIMYYKNDDDTTFARVSVALPKLIAAAKRLIERQPTSFGLMNPTFYETNIDFDIRFMVDTSVVGCSWIELPPAKWSLRTKDNSLKPESRCQIEVDVAWNQFISHQPEGEWLKLAPFRILSFDIECAGRKGVFPEPKHDPVIQIASMVIRQGESEPYLRNVFTLNTCAPIVGSQVFSFQSEAEMLSKWSDFFRELDADIITGYNICNFDWPYLINRAKHLKVDSFDFLGRIKNIRSVIKDTILQSKQMGRRENKSINFEGRVPFDLLLVLVRDYKLRSYTLNAVSYHFLQEQKEDVHHSIISDLQNENEQTRRRLAMYCLKDAYLPLKLLNKLMCIINYIEMARVTGVPLLCLLTRGQQIKVVSQLLRKSKGAGYLMPAYHGQGSEEQFEGATVIEPKKGYYADPISTLDFASLYPSIMMAHNLCYTTLVPPNIQKEINLSSDDVTVTPSNNMFVKAHKRKGLLPEILESLLAARKKAKADLKEEKGSIKKICA
;
A
#
# COMPACT_ATOMS: atom_id res chain seq x y z
N MET A 1 -12.43 -14.62 -75.48
CA MET A 1 -13.90 -14.71 -75.43
C MET A 1 -14.30 -15.35 -74.11
N ASP A 2 -14.94 -14.52 -73.31
CA ASP A 2 -15.42 -14.70 -71.94
C ASP A 2 -16.14 -16.01 -71.63
N LYS A 3 -15.93 -16.51 -70.39
CA LYS A 3 -17.02 -16.66 -69.43
C LYS A 3 -16.52 -16.83 -67.99
N LYS A 4 -17.02 -15.90 -67.16
CA LYS A 4 -16.89 -15.70 -65.71
C LYS A 4 -16.98 -16.98 -64.86
N LYS A 5 -16.07 -17.16 -63.90
CA LYS A 5 -16.26 -18.01 -62.72
C LYS A 5 -16.87 -17.17 -61.59
N GLN A 6 -18.14 -17.40 -61.26
CA GLN A 6 -18.79 -16.95 -60.02
C GLN A 6 -18.52 -17.99 -58.93
N SER A 7 -17.94 -17.56 -57.80
CA SER A 7 -17.86 -18.34 -56.57
C SER A 7 -19.21 -18.33 -55.85
N LYS A 8 -19.70 -19.51 -55.46
CA LYS A 8 -20.94 -19.70 -54.69
C LYS A 8 -20.68 -19.40 -53.22
N VAL A 9 -21.44 -18.45 -52.66
CA VAL A 9 -21.59 -18.20 -51.22
C VAL A 9 -22.63 -19.21 -50.67
N PRO A 10 -22.41 -19.86 -49.53
CA PRO A 10 -23.41 -20.75 -48.92
C PRO A 10 -24.56 -19.94 -48.28
N PRO A 11 -25.78 -20.50 -48.18
CA PRO A 11 -26.97 -19.72 -47.84
C PRO A 11 -26.99 -19.33 -46.37
N VAL A 12 -27.44 -18.10 -46.12
CA VAL A 12 -27.76 -17.55 -44.80
C VAL A 12 -28.90 -18.36 -44.18
N LYS A 13 -28.64 -18.98 -43.03
CA LYS A 13 -29.69 -19.58 -42.20
C LYS A 13 -30.60 -18.46 -41.69
N ARG A 14 -31.84 -18.40 -42.18
CA ARG A 14 -32.94 -17.65 -41.56
C ARG A 14 -33.21 -18.26 -40.19
N PHE A 15 -32.90 -17.52 -39.12
CA PHE A 15 -33.50 -17.77 -37.82
C PHE A 15 -34.97 -17.36 -37.88
N LYS A 16 -35.85 -18.26 -37.46
CA LYS A 16 -37.26 -17.97 -37.22
C LYS A 16 -37.36 -16.95 -36.10
N SER A 17 -38.18 -15.92 -36.30
CA SER A 17 -38.68 -15.04 -35.25
C SER A 17 -39.48 -15.88 -34.25
N ASN A 18 -38.97 -16.02 -33.04
CA ASN A 18 -39.83 -16.20 -31.89
C ASN A 18 -40.18 -14.79 -31.44
N ASP A 19 -41.46 -14.44 -31.60
CA ASP A 19 -42.08 -13.32 -30.90
C ASP A 19 -42.13 -13.69 -29.42
N ASP A 20 -41.15 -13.21 -28.65
CA ASP A 20 -41.28 -13.01 -27.22
C ASP A 20 -40.76 -11.58 -26.99
N ASP A 21 -41.65 -10.71 -26.52
CA ASP A 21 -41.41 -9.31 -26.13
C ASP A 21 -40.44 -9.26 -24.94
N ASP A 22 -39.15 -9.50 -25.18
CA ASP A 22 -38.08 -9.00 -24.33
C ASP A 22 -37.75 -7.59 -24.82
N ASP A 23 -38.20 -6.59 -24.06
CA ASP A 23 -37.72 -5.20 -24.16
C ASP A 23 -36.19 -5.21 -24.14
N VAL A 24 -35.58 -5.15 -25.32
CA VAL A 24 -34.14 -4.92 -25.46
C VAL A 24 -33.92 -3.48 -25.03
N GLU A 25 -33.64 -3.27 -23.74
CA GLU A 25 -33.13 -2.01 -23.23
C GLU A 25 -31.94 -1.59 -24.12
N LEU A 26 -32.18 -0.57 -24.96
CA LEU A 26 -31.12 0.12 -25.67
C LEU A 26 -30.05 0.53 -24.65
N PRO A 27 -28.74 0.35 -24.92
CA PRO A 27 -27.72 0.77 -23.98
C PRO A 27 -27.85 2.27 -23.71
N CYS A 28 -28.29 2.59 -22.50
CA CYS A 28 -28.42 3.94 -21.96
C CYS A 28 -27.10 4.69 -22.17
N SER A 29 -27.14 5.87 -22.82
CA SER A 29 -25.92 6.62 -23.16
C SER A 29 -25.17 7.03 -21.88
N PHE A 30 -23.87 7.31 -21.97
CA PHE A 30 -23.14 7.75 -20.77
C PHE A 30 -23.70 9.07 -20.21
N GLU A 31 -24.24 9.92 -21.07
CA GLU A 31 -24.92 11.15 -20.65
C GLU A 31 -26.19 10.84 -19.83
N ASP A 32 -26.99 9.87 -20.28
CA ASP A 32 -28.18 9.42 -19.54
C ASP A 32 -27.80 8.78 -18.20
N GLN A 33 -26.67 8.05 -18.16
CA GLN A 33 -26.13 7.50 -16.91
C GLN A 33 -25.77 8.62 -15.92
N LEU A 34 -25.09 9.68 -16.38
CA LEU A 34 -24.77 10.81 -15.50
C LEU A 34 -26.02 11.55 -15.03
N ALA A 35 -27.03 11.69 -15.90
CA ALA A 35 -28.29 12.36 -15.56
C ALA A 35 -29.13 11.56 -14.55
N GLY A 36 -29.07 10.22 -14.60
CA GLY A 36 -29.80 9.34 -13.69
C GLY A 36 -29.18 9.20 -12.29
N MET A 37 -27.90 9.54 -12.12
CA MET A 37 -27.21 9.49 -10.83
C MET A 37 -27.61 10.66 -9.93
N GLU A 38 -27.82 10.38 -8.64
CA GLU A 38 -28.20 11.40 -7.66
C GLU A 38 -27.20 12.56 -7.61
N CYS A 39 -27.71 13.79 -7.74
CA CYS A 39 -26.94 15.00 -7.86
C CYS A 39 -27.19 15.90 -6.66
N GLU A 40 -26.24 15.96 -5.73
CA GLU A 40 -26.31 16.92 -4.64
C GLU A 40 -25.60 18.23 -5.05
N PHE A 41 -26.21 19.14 -5.82
CA PHE A 41 -25.54 20.40 -6.23
C PHE A 41 -25.88 21.65 -5.39
N ASP A 42 -26.95 21.64 -4.58
CA ASP A 42 -27.34 22.83 -3.82
C ASP A 42 -26.71 22.88 -2.42
N SER A 43 -25.86 23.89 -2.15
CA SER A 43 -25.44 24.27 -0.78
C SER A 43 -24.62 25.58 -0.75
N PRO A 44 -24.55 26.30 0.40
CA PRO A 44 -23.85 27.58 0.54
C PRO A 44 -22.31 27.45 0.50
N GLN A 45 -21.63 28.60 0.35
CA GLN A 45 -20.17 28.71 0.42
C GLN A 45 -19.68 28.70 1.88
N ALA A 46 -18.54 28.06 2.16
CA ALA A 46 -17.86 28.13 3.47
C ALA A 46 -16.41 28.62 3.32
N PHE A 47 -15.81 29.03 4.44
CA PHE A 47 -14.42 29.47 4.51
C PHE A 47 -13.50 28.28 4.83
N GLY A 48 -12.59 27.95 3.90
CA GLY A 48 -11.54 26.96 4.12
C GLY A 48 -10.35 27.55 4.88
N GLU A 49 -9.72 26.77 5.76
CA GLU A 49 -8.52 27.17 6.49
C GLU A 49 -7.24 26.63 5.80
N GLY A 50 -6.79 27.34 4.76
CA GLY A 50 -5.54 27.08 4.06
C GLY A 50 -4.87 28.38 3.59
N PRO A 51 -3.68 28.34 2.97
CA PRO A 51 -3.00 29.54 2.47
C PRO A 51 -3.81 30.32 1.40
N GLU A 52 -4.89 29.73 0.90
CA GLU A 52 -5.91 30.33 0.04
C GLU A 52 -7.18 30.64 0.86
N ASN A 53 -7.23 31.79 1.53
CA ASN A 53 -8.45 32.35 2.14
C ASN A 53 -9.48 32.75 1.07
N GLN A 54 -9.99 31.78 0.31
CA GLN A 54 -11.07 31.97 -0.67
C GLN A 54 -12.33 31.24 -0.21
N SER A 55 -13.50 31.79 -0.53
CA SER A 55 -14.80 31.14 -0.31
C SER A 55 -14.86 29.86 -1.15
N THR A 56 -15.11 28.71 -0.54
CA THR A 56 -15.14 27.40 -1.21
C THR A 56 -16.52 26.73 -1.15
N ASN A 57 -16.72 25.66 -1.93
CA ASN A 57 -17.97 24.92 -1.96
C ASN A 57 -18.00 23.88 -0.82
N MET A 58 -18.93 24.03 0.13
CA MET A 58 -19.07 23.15 1.31
C MET A 58 -19.11 21.66 0.98
N LYS A 59 -19.54 21.26 -0.23
CA LYS A 59 -19.66 19.85 -0.61
C LYS A 59 -18.36 19.13 -0.98
N TRP A 60 -17.31 19.87 -1.33
CA TRP A 60 -16.01 19.24 -1.60
C TRP A 60 -15.34 18.83 -0.29
N SER A 61 -15.46 19.68 0.73
CA SER A 61 -14.88 19.47 2.05
C SER A 61 -15.51 18.27 2.77
N ARG A 62 -14.78 17.72 3.74
CA ARG A 62 -15.31 16.70 4.67
C ARG A 62 -16.36 17.32 5.60
N PRO A 63 -17.29 16.52 6.17
CA PRO A 63 -18.16 16.96 7.25
C PRO A 63 -17.34 17.60 8.38
N GLN A 64 -17.86 18.60 9.08
CA GLN A 64 -17.14 19.21 10.19
C GLN A 64 -16.89 18.18 11.30
N PRO A 65 -15.67 18.14 11.89
CA PRO A 65 -15.40 17.26 13.00
C PRO A 65 -16.23 17.68 14.22
N PRO A 66 -16.58 16.74 15.11
CA PRO A 66 -17.18 17.10 16.40
C PRO A 66 -16.19 17.93 17.23
N ASP A 67 -16.72 18.71 18.18
CA ASP A 67 -15.90 19.35 19.21
C ASP A 67 -15.34 18.25 20.14
N LEU A 68 -14.02 18.06 20.13
CA LEU A 68 -13.35 17.02 20.90
C LEU A 68 -12.63 17.63 22.12
N ASP A 69 -12.89 17.09 23.31
CA ASP A 69 -12.09 17.32 24.52
C ASP A 69 -11.20 16.10 24.81
N PRO A 70 -9.87 16.20 24.58
CA PRO A 70 -8.94 15.09 24.80
C PRO A 70 -8.92 14.53 26.22
N LYS A 71 -9.47 15.23 27.22
CA LYS A 71 -9.52 14.76 28.61
C LYS A 71 -10.60 13.70 28.83
N VAL A 72 -11.72 13.77 28.10
CA VAL A 72 -12.90 12.93 28.30
C VAL A 72 -13.22 12.08 27.08
N ASP A 73 -12.87 12.55 25.89
CA ASP A 73 -13.21 11.88 24.65
C ASP A 73 -12.14 10.88 24.23
N LYS A 74 -12.62 9.77 23.66
CA LYS A 74 -11.79 8.85 22.89
C LYS A 74 -11.85 9.24 21.42
N LEU A 75 -10.75 9.05 20.71
CA LEU A 75 -10.70 9.20 19.25
C LEU A 75 -10.47 7.84 18.59
N VAL A 76 -11.37 7.45 17.69
CA VAL A 76 -11.31 6.16 17.00
C VAL A 76 -11.28 6.39 15.49
N PHE A 77 -10.28 5.85 14.81
CA PHE A 77 -10.12 6.02 13.36
C PHE A 77 -9.48 4.78 12.73
N GLN A 78 -9.81 4.53 11.46
CA GLN A 78 -9.16 3.48 10.69
C GLN A 78 -7.92 4.06 10.01
N GLN A 79 -6.74 3.56 10.37
CA GLN A 79 -5.49 3.99 9.74
C GLN A 79 -5.39 3.41 8.32
N LEU A 80 -4.93 4.21 7.36
CA LEU A 80 -4.76 3.82 5.96
C LEU A 80 -3.29 3.83 5.54
N ASP A 81 -2.52 4.78 6.06
CA ASP A 81 -1.10 4.98 5.74
C ASP A 81 -0.30 5.33 7.00
N ILE A 82 0.96 4.90 7.03
CA ILE A 82 1.89 5.13 8.14
C ILE A 82 3.24 5.54 7.55
N ASP A 83 3.81 6.63 8.08
CA ASP A 83 5.17 7.05 7.79
C ASP A 83 5.91 7.49 9.07
N HIS A 84 7.15 7.94 8.91
CA HIS A 84 7.88 8.61 9.98
C HIS A 84 8.65 9.83 9.46
N TYR A 85 8.93 10.76 10.36
CA TYR A 85 9.81 11.90 10.13
C TYR A 85 10.72 12.13 11.34
N ASN A 86 11.80 12.91 11.14
CA ASN A 86 12.67 13.30 12.23
C ASN A 86 12.21 14.66 12.77
N GLY A 87 11.94 14.72 14.06
CA GLY A 87 11.48 15.94 14.74
C GLY A 87 12.18 16.16 16.08
N GLN A 88 11.66 17.13 16.84
CA GLN A 88 12.07 17.35 18.22
C GLN A 88 11.18 16.55 19.17
N PRO A 89 11.73 16.03 20.28
CA PRO A 89 10.92 15.32 21.26
C PRO A 89 9.92 16.26 21.93
N LEU A 90 8.72 15.74 22.16
CA LEU A 90 7.67 16.44 22.91
C LEU A 90 7.86 16.18 24.41
N LYS A 91 7.75 17.25 25.22
CA LYS A 91 7.81 17.15 26.67
C LYS A 91 6.75 16.17 27.18
N ASP A 92 7.08 15.40 28.21
CA ASP A 92 6.20 14.41 28.86
C ASP A 92 5.85 13.18 27.99
N MET A 93 6.35 13.10 26.76
CA MET A 93 6.30 11.88 25.94
C MET A 93 7.49 10.95 26.26
N PRO A 94 7.32 9.61 26.09
CA PRO A 94 8.41 8.66 26.33
C PRO A 94 9.57 8.81 25.34
N GLY A 95 10.69 8.14 25.64
CA GLY A 95 11.88 8.14 24.78
C GLY A 95 12.85 9.29 25.08
N SER A 96 13.78 9.52 24.16
CA SER A 96 14.81 10.55 24.30
C SER A 96 14.18 11.95 24.40
N GLN A 97 14.62 12.73 25.39
CA GLN A 97 14.28 14.15 25.50
C GLN A 97 15.29 15.06 24.78
N ILE A 98 16.25 14.45 24.06
CA ILE A 98 17.26 15.13 23.27
C ILE A 98 17.02 14.79 21.79
N GLY A 99 16.73 15.82 20.99
CA GLY A 99 16.50 15.68 19.55
C GLY A 99 17.79 15.54 18.72
N PRO A 100 17.66 15.15 17.44
CA PRO A 100 16.42 14.75 16.78
C PRO A 100 15.94 13.34 17.17
N VAL A 101 14.63 13.12 17.14
CA VAL A 101 13.98 11.80 17.37
C VAL A 101 13.04 11.46 16.21
N PRO A 102 12.82 10.16 15.91
CA PRO A 102 11.83 9.76 14.93
C PRO A 102 10.43 9.83 15.56
N ILE A 103 9.49 10.40 14.82
CA ILE A 103 8.07 10.50 15.17
C ILE A 103 7.30 9.79 14.07
N MET A 104 6.45 8.83 14.45
CA MET A 104 5.59 8.17 13.47
C MET A 104 4.37 9.04 13.18
N ARG A 105 3.83 8.96 11.97
CA ARG A 105 2.50 9.51 11.66
C ARG A 105 1.61 8.40 11.16
N MET A 106 0.42 8.30 11.76
CA MET A 106 -0.65 7.45 11.25
C MET A 106 -1.74 8.35 10.68
N TYR A 107 -2.09 8.13 9.43
CA TYR A 107 -3.17 8.85 8.76
C TYR A 107 -4.37 7.93 8.62
N GLY A 108 -5.57 8.48 8.81
CA GLY A 108 -6.77 7.68 8.69
C GLY A 108 -8.05 8.49 8.77
N VAL A 109 -9.17 7.78 8.92
CA VAL A 109 -10.51 8.36 8.86
C VAL A 109 -11.39 7.78 9.97
N THR A 110 -12.19 8.63 10.63
CA THR A 110 -13.20 8.18 11.61
C THR A 110 -14.41 7.55 10.91
N MET A 111 -15.32 6.90 11.64
CA MET A 111 -16.56 6.36 11.03
C MET A 111 -17.46 7.46 10.45
N GLU A 112 -17.37 8.67 10.99
CA GLU A 112 -18.11 9.86 10.57
C GLU A 112 -17.47 10.54 9.35
N GLY A 113 -16.33 10.03 8.86
CA GLY A 113 -15.66 10.55 7.67
C GLY A 113 -14.68 11.70 7.91
N ASN A 114 -14.25 11.92 9.16
CA ASN A 114 -13.27 12.96 9.50
C ASN A 114 -11.84 12.47 9.29
N SER A 115 -10.97 13.27 8.66
CA SER A 115 -9.57 12.90 8.48
C SER A 115 -8.71 13.18 9.71
N VAL A 116 -7.85 12.22 10.05
CA VAL A 116 -7.00 12.22 11.24
C VAL A 116 -5.52 12.12 10.85
N CYS A 117 -4.68 12.97 11.43
CA CYS A 117 -3.23 12.80 11.47
C CYS A 117 -2.80 12.60 12.93
N CYS A 118 -2.32 11.40 13.26
CA CYS A 118 -1.90 11.04 14.60
C CYS A 118 -0.37 10.91 14.65
N HIS A 119 0.28 11.83 15.38
CA HIS A 119 1.71 11.82 15.66
C HIS A 119 1.99 10.94 16.87
N VAL A 120 2.79 9.89 16.68
CA VAL A 120 3.12 8.92 17.72
C VAL A 120 4.56 9.10 18.18
N HIS A 121 4.72 9.41 19.46
CA HIS A 121 5.99 9.82 20.05
C HIS A 121 6.66 8.72 20.87
N GLY A 122 7.99 8.77 20.90
CA GLY A 122 8.82 8.00 21.82
C GLY A 122 9.17 6.57 21.39
N PHE A 123 8.81 6.18 20.17
CA PHE A 123 9.23 4.91 19.61
C PHE A 123 10.66 5.00 19.08
N THR A 124 11.57 4.17 19.59
CA THR A 124 13.00 4.25 19.25
C THR A 124 13.46 3.09 18.38
N PRO A 125 14.25 3.32 17.33
CA PRO A 125 14.83 2.26 16.51
C PRO A 125 15.85 1.43 17.31
N TYR A 126 15.87 0.13 17.06
CA TYR A 126 16.78 -0.78 17.75
C TYR A 126 17.11 -2.01 16.90
N PHE A 127 18.18 -2.70 17.27
CA PHE A 127 18.56 -4.02 16.76
C PHE A 127 19.15 -4.88 17.88
N TYR A 128 19.47 -6.14 17.58
CA TYR A 128 20.11 -7.03 18.56
C TYR A 128 21.43 -7.58 18.04
N VAL A 129 22.36 -7.84 18.97
CA VAL A 129 23.65 -8.44 18.68
C VAL A 129 24.01 -9.46 19.77
N THR A 130 24.62 -10.57 19.38
CA THR A 130 25.11 -11.59 20.32
C THR A 130 26.22 -11.02 21.21
N VAL A 131 26.21 -11.41 22.49
CA VAL A 131 27.26 -11.03 23.45
C VAL A 131 27.96 -12.27 24.04
N PRO A 132 29.20 -12.16 24.52
CA PRO A 132 29.87 -13.21 25.30
C PRO A 132 29.07 -13.65 26.54
N PHE A 133 29.25 -14.90 26.98
CA PHE A 133 28.52 -15.46 28.15
C PHE A 133 28.73 -14.66 29.44
N ASN A 134 29.91 -14.06 29.61
CA ASN A 134 30.26 -13.26 30.77
C ASN A 134 29.92 -11.76 30.63
N PHE A 135 29.18 -11.35 29.59
CA PHE A 135 28.80 -9.96 29.36
C PHE A 135 27.75 -9.51 30.40
N LYS A 136 28.09 -8.47 31.17
CA LYS A 136 27.26 -7.95 32.27
C LYS A 136 26.71 -6.57 31.94
N GLU A 137 25.86 -6.04 32.82
CA GLU A 137 25.30 -4.69 32.70
C GLU A 137 26.40 -3.60 32.64
N SER A 138 27.52 -3.77 33.34
CA SER A 138 28.67 -2.86 33.23
C SER A 138 29.21 -2.75 31.80
N ASN A 139 29.23 -3.87 31.07
CA ASN A 139 29.67 -3.90 29.68
C ASN A 139 28.63 -3.27 28.75
N CYS A 140 27.34 -3.25 29.11
CA CYS A 140 26.33 -2.50 28.36
C CYS A 140 26.64 -0.99 28.37
N HIS A 141 27.06 -0.44 29.51
CA HIS A 141 27.45 0.97 29.60
C HIS A 141 28.68 1.29 28.75
N GLU A 142 29.69 0.42 28.77
CA GLU A 142 30.89 0.54 27.93
C GLU A 142 30.54 0.48 26.44
N LEU A 143 29.74 -0.52 26.03
CA LEU A 143 29.26 -0.66 24.66
C LEU A 143 28.48 0.57 24.21
N LYS A 144 27.55 1.07 25.05
CA LYS A 144 26.79 2.30 24.78
C LYS A 144 27.73 3.48 24.53
N SER A 145 28.65 3.74 25.47
CA SER A 145 29.56 4.90 25.42
C SER A 145 30.49 4.85 24.21
N ASN A 146 31.15 3.71 24.00
CA ASN A 146 32.13 3.53 22.93
C ASN A 146 31.45 3.60 21.56
N LEU A 147 30.29 2.96 21.40
CA LEU A 147 29.54 3.00 20.15
C LEU A 147 28.98 4.39 19.87
N ASN A 148 28.48 5.09 20.90
CA ASN A 148 28.02 6.46 20.75
C ASN A 148 29.13 7.39 20.23
N LYS A 149 30.32 7.29 20.83
CA LYS A 149 31.50 8.05 20.38
C LYS A 149 31.90 7.68 18.95
N ALA A 150 31.99 6.39 18.65
CA ALA A 150 32.41 5.91 17.33
C ALA A 150 31.44 6.34 16.22
N ILE A 151 30.13 6.31 16.46
CA ILE A 151 29.14 6.77 15.47
C ILE A 151 29.25 8.29 15.28
N LEU A 152 29.39 9.06 16.36
CA LEU A 152 29.57 10.52 16.27
C LEU A 152 30.82 10.91 15.47
N GLU A 153 31.94 10.18 15.64
CA GLU A 153 33.17 10.38 14.88
C GLU A 153 33.05 9.95 13.41
N ASP A 154 32.21 8.95 13.10
CA ASP A 154 31.94 8.48 11.73
C ASP A 154 31.05 9.45 10.92
N LEU A 155 30.27 10.31 11.61
CA LEU A 155 29.44 11.33 10.98
C LEU A 155 30.31 12.42 10.33
N ARG A 156 30.64 12.23 9.05
CA ARG A 156 31.39 13.22 8.22
C ARG A 156 30.79 14.63 8.24
N SER A 157 29.46 14.74 8.36
CA SER A 157 28.74 15.99 8.56
C SER A 157 27.55 15.73 9.47
N ASN A 158 27.53 16.33 10.67
CA ASN A 158 26.43 16.21 11.62
C ASN A 158 25.29 17.20 11.28
N LYS A 159 24.71 17.07 10.08
CA LYS A 159 23.69 18.00 9.56
C LYS A 159 22.43 18.05 10.44
N ASP A 160 22.06 16.94 11.05
CA ASP A 160 20.89 16.84 11.92
C ASP A 160 21.18 17.24 13.38
N ASN A 161 22.39 17.73 13.68
CA ASN A 161 22.83 18.14 15.01
C ASN A 161 22.57 17.07 16.10
N ILE A 162 22.87 15.81 15.76
CA ILE A 162 22.69 14.66 16.65
C ILE A 162 23.69 14.77 17.80
N ARG A 163 23.18 14.77 19.03
CA ARG A 163 24.02 14.86 20.25
C ARG A 163 24.27 13.50 20.88
N GLU A 164 23.27 12.63 20.85
CA GLU A 164 23.34 11.25 21.33
C GLU A 164 22.88 10.34 20.20
N THR A 165 23.69 9.34 19.85
CA THR A 165 23.43 8.41 18.75
C THR A 165 22.95 7.05 19.27
N VAL A 166 23.46 6.60 20.41
CA VAL A 166 23.04 5.36 21.09
C VAL A 166 22.33 5.73 22.37
N LEU A 167 21.05 5.41 22.48
CA LEU A 167 20.19 5.81 23.60
C LEU A 167 20.28 4.82 24.76
N GLU A 168 20.25 3.53 24.46
CA GLU A 168 20.19 2.47 25.45
C GLU A 168 20.88 1.21 24.92
N VAL A 169 21.59 0.50 25.79
CA VAL A 169 22.04 -0.87 25.56
C VAL A 169 21.57 -1.69 26.76
N LYS A 170 20.81 -2.76 26.51
CA LYS A 170 20.35 -3.66 27.58
C LYS A 170 20.47 -5.12 27.20
N LEU A 171 20.67 -5.97 28.19
CA LEU A 171 20.67 -7.41 27.99
C LEU A 171 19.24 -7.94 27.83
N VAL A 172 19.04 -8.81 26.85
CA VAL A 172 17.77 -9.48 26.56
C VAL A 172 18.05 -10.97 26.37
N LYS A 173 17.26 -11.81 27.03
CA LYS A 173 17.24 -13.25 26.79
C LYS A 173 16.23 -13.56 25.71
N ALA A 174 16.65 -14.29 24.68
CA ALA A 174 15.81 -14.69 23.57
C ALA A 174 16.37 -15.92 22.86
N LYS A 175 15.62 -16.45 21.89
CA LYS A 175 16.07 -17.56 21.04
C LYS A 175 16.36 -17.06 19.63
N SER A 176 17.38 -17.63 18.98
CA SER A 176 17.55 -17.42 17.54
C SER A 176 16.47 -18.20 16.79
N ILE A 177 15.83 -17.60 15.79
CA ILE A 177 14.87 -18.34 14.94
C ILE A 177 15.56 -19.48 14.16
N MET A 178 16.86 -19.34 13.90
CA MET A 178 17.63 -20.31 13.13
C MET A 178 18.09 -21.45 14.03
N TYR A 179 17.65 -22.64 13.65
CA TYR A 179 17.99 -23.94 14.22
C TYR A 179 17.38 -24.23 15.60
N TYR A 180 17.10 -25.50 15.84
CA TYR A 180 16.78 -26.04 17.15
C TYR A 180 18.08 -26.32 17.91
N LYS A 181 18.28 -25.64 19.04
CA LYS A 181 19.44 -25.79 19.94
C LYS A 181 18.96 -25.94 21.40
N ASN A 182 18.08 -26.91 21.63
CA ASN A 182 17.28 -27.00 22.88
C ASN A 182 16.45 -25.73 23.13
N ASP A 183 15.84 -25.63 24.31
CA ASP A 183 15.01 -24.51 24.74
C ASP A 183 15.74 -23.45 25.55
N ASP A 184 17.08 -23.47 25.54
CA ASP A 184 17.90 -22.51 26.26
C ASP A 184 17.88 -21.14 25.58
N ASP A 185 17.72 -20.11 26.39
CA ASP A 185 17.81 -18.72 25.93
C ASP A 185 19.27 -18.29 25.80
N THR A 186 19.57 -17.61 24.70
CA THR A 186 20.83 -16.90 24.51
C THR A 186 20.68 -15.47 25.00
N THR A 187 21.74 -14.92 25.59
CA THR A 187 21.78 -13.50 25.97
C THR A 187 22.26 -12.65 24.80
N PHE A 188 21.52 -11.58 24.50
CA PHE A 188 21.80 -10.59 23.46
C PHE A 188 21.89 -9.20 24.07
N ALA A 189 22.62 -8.29 23.42
CA ALA A 189 22.46 -6.87 23.66
C ALA A 189 21.43 -6.29 22.69
N ARG A 190 20.36 -5.69 23.22
CA ARG A 190 19.47 -4.80 22.47
C ARG A 190 20.07 -3.40 22.46
N VAL A 191 20.39 -2.90 21.29
CA VAL A 191 20.99 -1.58 21.08
C VAL A 191 19.93 -0.66 20.48
N SER A 192 19.49 0.33 21.27
CA SER A 192 18.56 1.38 20.84
C SER A 192 19.35 2.59 20.35
N VAL A 193 19.02 3.11 19.17
CA VAL A 193 19.70 4.26 18.54
C VAL A 193 18.73 5.43 18.36
N ALA A 194 19.27 6.64 18.21
CA ALA A 194 18.47 7.85 18.14
C ALA A 194 17.64 7.94 16.87
N LEU A 195 18.18 7.53 15.72
CA LEU A 195 17.50 7.60 14.41
C LEU A 195 17.64 6.27 13.64
N PRO A 196 16.67 5.88 12.79
CA PRO A 196 16.71 4.60 12.08
C PRO A 196 17.97 4.40 11.22
N LYS A 197 18.43 5.48 10.56
CA LYS A 197 19.63 5.46 9.71
C LYS A 197 20.92 5.08 10.47
N LEU A 198 20.94 5.23 11.79
CA LEU A 198 22.12 4.92 12.61
C LEU A 198 22.29 3.42 12.85
N ILE A 199 21.27 2.58 12.60
CA ILE A 199 21.40 1.11 12.72
C ILE A 199 22.48 0.59 11.75
N ALA A 200 22.45 1.05 10.49
CA ALA A 200 23.42 0.63 9.48
C ALA A 200 24.86 1.06 9.84
N ALA A 201 25.02 2.28 10.38
CA ALA A 201 26.32 2.78 10.83
C ALA A 201 26.83 1.98 12.04
N ALA A 202 25.98 1.76 13.05
CA ALA A 202 26.29 0.99 14.24
C ALA A 202 26.72 -0.44 13.89
N LYS A 203 25.93 -1.15 13.06
CA LYS A 203 26.26 -2.49 12.56
C LYS A 203 27.63 -2.52 11.90
N ARG A 204 27.88 -1.63 10.92
CA ARG A 204 29.13 -1.58 10.17
C ARG A 204 30.35 -1.34 11.06
N LEU A 205 30.23 -0.42 12.04
CA LEU A 205 31.33 -0.11 12.96
C LEU A 205 31.65 -1.30 13.88
N ILE A 206 30.61 -1.95 14.42
CA ILE A 206 30.78 -3.16 15.24
C ILE A 206 31.39 -4.31 14.41
N GLU A 207 30.94 -4.51 13.16
CA GLU A 207 31.49 -5.54 12.26
C GLU A 207 32.98 -5.31 11.96
N ARG A 208 33.40 -4.05 11.83
CA ARG A 208 34.78 -3.70 11.50
C ARG A 208 35.74 -3.89 12.67
N GLN A 209 35.31 -3.59 13.90
CA GLN A 209 36.15 -3.64 15.10
C GLN A 209 35.38 -4.18 16.32
N PRO A 210 34.94 -5.45 16.31
CA PRO A 210 34.07 -5.99 17.36
C PRO A 210 34.73 -5.99 18.74
N THR A 211 36.04 -6.22 18.80
CA THR A 211 36.82 -6.25 20.04
C THR A 211 36.86 -4.90 20.76
N SER A 212 36.87 -3.78 20.02
CA SER A 212 36.77 -2.42 20.58
C SER A 212 35.45 -2.18 21.34
N PHE A 213 34.46 -3.02 21.09
CA PHE A 213 33.14 -2.97 21.71
C PHE A 213 32.90 -4.11 22.72
N GLY A 214 33.94 -4.88 23.07
CA GLY A 214 33.83 -6.02 23.99
C GLY A 214 33.05 -7.21 23.40
N LEU A 215 32.93 -7.27 22.07
CA LEU A 215 32.21 -8.32 21.34
C LEU A 215 33.19 -9.27 20.64
N MET A 216 32.77 -10.54 20.49
CA MET A 216 33.56 -11.57 19.82
C MET A 216 32.67 -12.27 18.79
N ASN A 217 33.07 -12.21 17.51
CA ASN A 217 32.32 -12.75 16.37
C ASN A 217 30.80 -12.41 16.40
N PRO A 218 30.43 -11.11 16.48
CA PRO A 218 29.05 -10.72 16.68
C PRO A 218 28.16 -11.16 15.51
N THR A 219 27.04 -11.79 15.83
CA THR A 219 25.94 -12.04 14.90
C THR A 219 24.84 -11.02 15.14
N PHE A 220 24.39 -10.37 14.06
CA PHE A 220 23.37 -9.32 14.12
C PHE A 220 21.99 -9.88 13.82
N TYR A 221 21.01 -9.33 14.50
CA TYR A 221 19.61 -9.69 14.36
C TYR A 221 18.80 -8.44 14.12
N GLU A 222 17.88 -8.55 13.16
CA GLU A 222 16.85 -7.55 12.88
C GLU A 222 17.37 -6.15 12.47
N THR A 223 18.61 -6.05 11.98
CA THR A 223 19.20 -4.78 11.50
C THR A 223 18.66 -4.30 10.15
N ASN A 224 17.94 -5.16 9.42
CA ASN A 224 17.43 -4.92 8.07
C ASN A 224 15.89 -4.89 8.02
N ILE A 225 15.26 -4.46 9.11
CA ILE A 225 13.80 -4.29 9.19
C ILE A 225 13.45 -2.82 9.02
N ASP A 226 12.55 -2.52 8.08
CA ASP A 226 12.03 -1.17 7.85
C ASP A 226 11.38 -0.65 9.14
N PHE A 227 11.67 0.60 9.51
CA PHE A 227 11.25 1.17 10.80
C PHE A 227 9.72 1.19 10.98
N ASP A 228 8.98 1.41 9.89
CA ASP A 228 7.52 1.39 9.91
C ASP A 228 6.97 -0.01 10.18
N ILE A 229 7.58 -1.04 9.59
CA ILE A 229 7.24 -2.45 9.86
C ILE A 229 7.58 -2.81 11.30
N ARG A 230 8.73 -2.36 11.81
CA ARG A 230 9.12 -2.54 13.22
C ARG A 230 8.08 -1.95 14.16
N PHE A 231 7.68 -0.69 13.92
CA PHE A 231 6.64 -0.02 14.69
C PHE A 231 5.33 -0.79 14.68
N MET A 232 4.86 -1.20 13.50
CA MET A 232 3.61 -1.96 13.33
C MET A 232 3.64 -3.33 14.01
N VAL A 233 4.76 -4.04 13.93
CA VAL A 233 4.96 -5.32 14.64
C VAL A 233 4.92 -5.08 16.14
N ASP A 234 5.58 -4.02 16.60
CA ASP A 234 5.77 -3.82 18.03
C ASP A 234 4.54 -3.36 18.78
N THR A 235 3.70 -2.58 18.10
CA THR A 235 2.44 -2.02 18.60
C THR A 235 1.22 -2.84 18.18
N SER A 236 1.44 -3.99 17.54
CA SER A 236 0.37 -4.87 17.02
C SER A 236 -0.58 -4.19 16.02
N VAL A 237 -0.15 -3.10 15.38
CA VAL A 237 -0.85 -2.45 14.27
C VAL A 237 -0.69 -3.29 13.01
N VAL A 238 -1.81 -3.62 12.35
CA VAL A 238 -1.81 -4.25 11.01
C VAL A 238 -2.32 -3.26 9.97
N GLY A 239 -2.15 -3.55 8.68
CA GLY A 239 -2.62 -2.66 7.63
C GLY A 239 -4.14 -2.46 7.71
N CYS A 240 -4.62 -1.22 7.55
CA CYS A 240 -6.04 -0.91 7.54
C CYS A 240 -6.80 -1.34 8.80
N SER A 241 -6.14 -1.32 9.97
CA SER A 241 -6.73 -1.59 11.28
C SER A 241 -7.31 -0.34 11.93
N TRP A 242 -8.15 -0.55 12.93
CA TRP A 242 -8.73 0.52 13.74
C TRP A 242 -7.81 0.86 14.91
N ILE A 243 -7.57 2.16 15.11
CA ILE A 243 -6.78 2.72 16.19
C ILE A 243 -7.70 3.51 17.11
N GLU A 244 -7.55 3.29 18.41
CA GLU A 244 -8.26 4.04 19.45
C GLU A 244 -7.26 4.79 20.33
N LEU A 245 -7.51 6.08 20.53
CA LEU A 245 -6.81 6.94 21.48
C LEU A 245 -7.71 7.12 22.70
N PRO A 246 -7.35 6.54 23.87
CA PRO A 246 -8.18 6.62 25.07
C PRO A 246 -8.23 8.04 25.67
N PRO A 247 -9.26 8.38 26.46
CA PRO A 247 -9.35 9.68 27.13
C PRO A 247 -8.11 9.99 27.97
N ALA A 248 -7.71 11.26 27.98
CA ALA A 248 -6.54 11.80 28.68
C ALA A 248 -5.18 11.20 28.26
N LYS A 249 -5.11 10.47 27.15
CA LYS A 249 -3.86 9.89 26.60
C LYS A 249 -3.34 10.57 25.35
N TRP A 250 -4.10 11.47 24.78
CA TRP A 250 -3.75 12.19 23.57
C TRP A 250 -3.96 13.69 23.78
N SER A 251 -3.37 14.49 22.91
CA SER A 251 -3.55 15.94 22.90
C SER A 251 -3.84 16.42 21.49
N LEU A 252 -4.73 17.40 21.38
CA LEU A 252 -5.09 18.03 20.11
C LEU A 252 -4.10 19.15 19.78
N ARG A 253 -3.61 19.18 18.54
CA ARG A 253 -2.88 20.33 18.00
C ARG A 253 -3.88 21.37 17.53
N THR A 254 -3.84 22.55 18.12
CA THR A 254 -4.62 23.72 17.67
C THR A 254 -3.69 24.85 17.23
N LYS A 255 -4.23 25.89 16.59
CA LYS A 255 -3.44 27.05 16.16
C LYS A 255 -2.77 27.80 17.31
N ASP A 256 -3.33 27.68 18.52
CA ASP A 256 -2.86 28.34 19.74
C ASP A 256 -1.84 27.50 20.52
N ASN A 257 -1.67 26.21 20.16
CA ASN A 257 -0.66 25.36 20.76
C ASN A 257 0.76 25.80 20.33
N SER A 258 1.76 25.50 21.17
CA SER A 258 3.17 25.67 20.82
C SER A 258 3.58 24.85 19.60
N LEU A 259 2.96 23.67 19.42
CA LEU A 259 3.07 22.82 18.24
C LEU A 259 1.81 22.99 17.39
N LYS A 260 1.96 23.72 16.29
CA LYS A 260 0.87 24.02 15.37
C LYS A 260 0.58 22.83 14.44
N PRO A 261 -0.65 22.70 13.95
CA PRO A 261 -0.99 21.69 12.93
C PRO A 261 -0.18 21.85 11.65
N GLU A 262 0.58 20.82 11.29
CA GLU A 262 1.41 20.77 10.08
C GLU A 262 0.71 20.06 8.91
N SER A 263 -0.33 19.30 9.21
CA SER A 263 -1.14 18.57 8.25
C SER A 263 -2.37 19.37 7.80
N ARG A 264 -3.01 18.87 6.74
CA ARG A 264 -4.30 19.31 6.20
C ARG A 264 -5.46 18.44 6.71
N CYS A 265 -5.19 17.52 7.64
CA CYS A 265 -6.25 16.73 8.28
C CYS A 265 -7.11 17.64 9.16
N GLN A 266 -8.38 17.27 9.34
CA GLN A 266 -9.29 18.00 10.21
C GLN A 266 -8.92 17.86 11.69
N ILE A 267 -8.43 16.67 12.06
CA ILE A 267 -8.03 16.33 13.43
C ILE A 267 -6.53 15.99 13.40
N GLU A 268 -5.71 16.76 14.11
CA GLU A 268 -4.28 16.50 14.25
C GLU A 268 -3.92 16.36 15.73
N VAL A 269 -3.36 15.21 16.11
CA VAL A 269 -3.19 14.82 17.52
C VAL A 269 -1.81 14.26 17.78
N ASP A 270 -1.38 14.33 19.05
CA ASP A 270 -0.16 13.71 19.55
C ASP A 270 -0.51 12.65 20.60
N VAL A 271 0.14 11.49 20.53
CA VAL A 271 0.00 10.38 21.49
C VAL A 271 1.34 9.69 21.74
N ALA A 272 1.52 9.11 22.92
CA ALA A 272 2.66 8.24 23.20
C ALA A 272 2.49 6.87 22.52
N TRP A 273 3.59 6.27 22.03
CA TRP A 273 3.55 4.99 21.30
C TRP A 273 2.98 3.81 22.11
N ASN A 274 2.99 3.91 23.44
CA ASN A 274 2.49 2.90 24.36
C ASN A 274 1.13 3.24 24.99
N GLN A 275 0.42 4.25 24.47
CA GLN A 275 -0.84 4.72 25.04
C GLN A 275 -2.07 4.59 24.12
N PHE A 276 -1.87 4.33 22.83
CA PHE A 276 -2.98 4.01 21.91
C PHE A 276 -3.29 2.50 21.93
N ILE A 277 -4.49 2.14 21.45
CA ILE A 277 -4.95 0.76 21.32
C ILE A 277 -5.08 0.43 19.83
N SER A 278 -4.47 -0.68 19.41
CA SER A 278 -4.62 -1.24 18.07
C SER A 278 -5.64 -2.38 18.11
N HIS A 279 -6.79 -2.20 17.48
CA HIS A 279 -7.84 -3.21 17.43
C HIS A 279 -7.58 -4.22 16.32
N GLN A 280 -7.67 -5.51 16.65
CA GLN A 280 -7.59 -6.56 15.64
C GLN A 280 -8.84 -6.53 14.75
N PRO A 281 -8.72 -6.80 13.44
CA PRO A 281 -9.81 -6.67 12.49
C PRO A 281 -10.79 -7.86 12.60
N GLU A 282 -11.53 -7.90 13.69
CA GLU A 282 -12.51 -8.92 14.04
C GLU A 282 -13.78 -8.25 14.58
N GLY A 283 -14.92 -8.93 14.50
CA GLY A 283 -16.20 -8.40 15.00
C GLY A 283 -16.54 -7.03 14.41
N GLU A 284 -16.78 -6.03 15.26
CA GLU A 284 -17.11 -4.67 14.83
C GLU A 284 -15.95 -3.95 14.11
N TRP A 285 -14.70 -4.33 14.40
CA TRP A 285 -13.49 -3.75 13.81
C TRP A 285 -13.19 -4.28 12.41
N LEU A 286 -14.04 -5.17 11.87
CA LEU A 286 -14.02 -5.55 10.46
C LEU A 286 -14.53 -4.42 9.54
N LYS A 287 -15.37 -3.52 10.07
CA LYS A 287 -15.94 -2.40 9.32
C LYS A 287 -14.86 -1.55 8.64
N LEU A 288 -15.25 -0.88 7.57
CA LEU A 288 -14.41 0.07 6.85
C LEU A 288 -14.94 1.48 7.10
N ALA A 289 -14.03 2.41 7.31
CA ALA A 289 -14.32 3.84 7.30
C ALA A 289 -14.79 4.25 5.89
N PRO A 290 -15.60 5.32 5.79
CA PRO A 290 -16.09 5.84 4.50
C PRO A 290 -14.96 6.61 3.77
N PHE A 291 -13.93 5.88 3.31
CA PHE A 291 -12.81 6.45 2.58
C PHE A 291 -13.29 7.18 1.32
N ARG A 292 -12.74 8.37 1.05
CA ARG A 292 -12.94 9.08 -0.22
C ARG A 292 -11.97 8.54 -1.25
N ILE A 293 -12.53 7.99 -2.34
CA ILE A 293 -11.77 7.44 -3.46
C ILE A 293 -11.93 8.39 -4.65
N LEU A 294 -10.84 9.08 -5.01
CA LEU A 294 -10.78 9.94 -6.19
C LEU A 294 -10.23 9.15 -7.36
N SER A 295 -10.98 9.06 -8.45
CA SER A 295 -10.47 8.67 -9.76
C SER A 295 -10.40 9.90 -10.66
N PHE A 296 -9.31 10.07 -11.38
CA PHE A 296 -9.11 11.20 -12.28
C PHE A 296 -8.40 10.76 -13.56
N ASP A 297 -8.56 11.59 -14.59
CA ASP A 297 -7.96 11.41 -15.92
C ASP A 297 -7.66 12.80 -16.52
N ILE A 298 -6.66 12.89 -17.39
CA ILE A 298 -6.26 14.15 -18.04
C ILE A 298 -6.24 14.02 -19.55
N GLU A 299 -6.56 15.12 -20.23
CA GLU A 299 -6.38 15.26 -21.67
C GLU A 299 -5.35 16.33 -22.01
N CYS A 300 -4.51 16.02 -23.01
CA CYS A 300 -3.46 16.91 -23.49
C CYS A 300 -3.60 17.17 -25.00
N ALA A 301 -3.49 18.42 -25.43
CA ALA A 301 -3.48 18.77 -26.85
C ALA A 301 -2.07 18.60 -27.43
N GLY A 302 -1.81 17.43 -28.02
CA GLY A 302 -0.52 17.09 -28.62
C GLY A 302 -0.31 17.60 -30.04
N ARG A 303 0.96 17.73 -30.43
CA ARG A 303 1.39 17.88 -31.84
C ARG A 303 1.16 16.59 -32.63
N LYS A 304 0.78 16.70 -33.91
CA LYS A 304 0.49 15.53 -34.77
C LYS A 304 1.70 14.60 -34.89
N GLY A 305 1.48 13.31 -34.60
CA GLY A 305 2.50 12.26 -34.70
C GLY A 305 3.52 12.23 -33.56
N VAL A 306 3.40 13.10 -32.56
CA VAL A 306 4.31 13.17 -31.40
C VAL A 306 3.52 12.83 -30.14
N PHE A 307 4.06 11.94 -29.31
CA PHE A 307 3.46 11.66 -28.00
C PHE A 307 3.56 12.91 -27.11
N PRO A 308 2.53 13.28 -26.33
CA PRO A 308 2.53 14.53 -25.56
C PRO A 308 3.76 14.70 -24.67
N GLU A 309 4.37 15.88 -24.70
CA GLU A 309 5.54 16.26 -23.91
C GLU A 309 5.19 17.46 -23.00
N PRO A 310 5.39 17.37 -21.67
CA PRO A 310 4.95 18.41 -20.73
C PRO A 310 5.50 19.82 -20.99
N LYS A 311 6.63 19.94 -21.70
CA LYS A 311 7.25 21.23 -22.03
C LYS A 311 6.61 21.94 -23.23
N HIS A 312 5.78 21.24 -24.01
CA HIS A 312 5.28 21.72 -25.29
C HIS A 312 3.77 21.62 -25.38
N ASP A 313 3.23 20.49 -24.98
CA ASP A 313 1.82 20.14 -25.20
C ASP A 313 1.03 20.47 -23.91
N PRO A 314 -0.02 21.31 -23.98
CA PRO A 314 -0.78 21.73 -22.79
C PRO A 314 -1.74 20.66 -22.31
N VAL A 315 -1.97 20.64 -20.99
CA VAL A 315 -3.12 19.98 -20.38
C VAL A 315 -4.35 20.84 -20.67
N ILE A 316 -5.39 20.24 -21.21
CA ILE A 316 -6.60 20.94 -21.65
C ILE A 316 -7.84 20.54 -20.87
N GLN A 317 -7.87 19.34 -20.29
CA GLN A 317 -8.97 18.90 -19.41
C GLN A 317 -8.45 18.02 -18.29
N ILE A 318 -9.10 18.09 -17.13
CA ILE A 318 -8.90 17.19 -16.01
C ILE A 318 -10.27 16.79 -15.46
N ALA A 319 -10.65 15.53 -15.61
CA ALA A 319 -11.89 14.99 -15.06
C ALA A 319 -11.66 14.36 -13.70
N SER A 320 -12.64 14.45 -12.79
CA SER A 320 -12.57 13.85 -11.46
C SER A 320 -13.91 13.25 -11.06
N MET A 321 -13.85 12.00 -10.60
CA MET A 321 -14.96 11.22 -10.08
C MET A 321 -14.63 10.79 -8.64
N VAL A 322 -15.51 11.10 -7.68
CA VAL A 322 -15.29 10.77 -6.27
C VAL A 322 -16.44 9.94 -5.73
N ILE A 323 -16.09 8.82 -5.11
CA ILE A 323 -17.02 7.91 -4.45
C ILE A 323 -16.59 7.69 -3.01
N ARG A 324 -17.55 7.52 -2.09
CA ARG A 324 -17.22 7.04 -0.73
C ARG A 324 -17.26 5.52 -0.71
N GLN A 325 -16.31 4.90 -0.03
CA GLN A 325 -16.26 3.45 0.12
C GLN A 325 -17.59 2.92 0.68
N GLY A 326 -18.25 2.05 -0.10
CA GLY A 326 -19.55 1.46 0.25
C GLY A 326 -20.74 2.05 -0.51
N GLU A 327 -20.59 3.21 -1.14
CA GLU A 327 -21.60 3.77 -2.05
C GLU A 327 -21.53 3.09 -3.43
N SER A 328 -22.63 3.09 -4.16
CA SER A 328 -22.73 2.52 -5.51
C SER A 328 -22.33 3.49 -6.61
N GLU A 329 -22.48 4.80 -6.36
CA GLU A 329 -22.32 5.86 -7.35
C GLU A 329 -21.44 7.00 -6.81
N PRO A 330 -20.71 7.71 -7.69
CA PRO A 330 -19.91 8.85 -7.28
C PRO A 330 -20.78 10.05 -6.90
N TYR A 331 -20.62 10.56 -5.67
CA TYR A 331 -21.32 11.75 -5.19
C TYR A 331 -20.76 13.06 -5.77
N LEU A 332 -19.52 13.06 -6.25
CA LEU A 332 -18.88 14.22 -6.87
C LEU A 332 -18.33 13.90 -8.24
N ARG A 333 -18.69 14.74 -9.22
CA ARG A 333 -18.34 14.60 -10.63
C ARG A 333 -18.03 15.98 -11.19
N ASN A 334 -16.79 16.19 -11.63
CA ASN A 334 -16.41 17.47 -12.21
C ASN A 334 -15.38 17.33 -13.34
N VAL A 335 -15.28 18.37 -14.15
CA VAL A 335 -14.28 18.51 -15.18
C VAL A 335 -13.77 19.95 -15.22
N PHE A 336 -12.44 20.09 -15.14
CA PHE A 336 -11.73 21.34 -15.30
C PHE A 336 -11.31 21.45 -16.77
N THR A 337 -11.65 22.53 -17.46
CA THR A 337 -11.40 22.69 -18.90
C THR A 337 -10.63 23.98 -19.20
N LEU A 338 -9.69 23.91 -20.13
CA LEU A 338 -9.13 25.08 -20.79
C LEU A 338 -10.12 25.57 -21.86
N ASN A 339 -10.44 26.86 -21.84
CA ASN A 339 -11.50 27.52 -22.59
C ASN A 339 -12.92 27.08 -22.16
N THR A 340 -13.95 27.72 -22.74
CA THR A 340 -15.36 27.49 -22.41
C THR A 340 -15.83 26.10 -22.80
N CYS A 341 -16.57 25.42 -21.94
CA CYS A 341 -17.15 24.12 -22.23
C CYS A 341 -18.66 24.19 -22.00
N ALA A 342 -19.45 23.62 -22.91
CA ALA A 342 -20.89 23.59 -22.75
C ALA A 342 -21.30 22.71 -21.55
N PRO A 343 -22.41 23.02 -20.85
CA PRO A 343 -22.82 22.29 -19.65
C PRO A 343 -23.02 20.78 -19.86
N ILE A 344 -22.70 20.00 -18.84
CA ILE A 344 -22.89 18.54 -18.80
C ILE A 344 -23.86 18.21 -17.66
N VAL A 345 -24.95 17.54 -17.97
CA VAL A 345 -25.95 17.16 -16.96
C VAL A 345 -25.29 16.19 -15.97
N GLY A 346 -25.48 16.44 -14.68
CA GLY A 346 -24.92 15.61 -13.62
C GLY A 346 -23.42 15.79 -13.37
N SER A 347 -22.76 16.79 -13.95
CA SER A 347 -21.34 17.09 -13.68
C SER A 347 -21.06 18.59 -13.60
N GLN A 348 -20.16 19.00 -12.70
CA GLN A 348 -19.70 20.38 -12.61
C GLN A 348 -18.65 20.66 -13.69
N VAL A 349 -18.85 21.72 -14.47
CA VAL A 349 -17.90 22.14 -15.52
C VAL A 349 -17.23 23.44 -15.08
N PHE A 350 -15.91 23.41 -14.89
CA PHE A 350 -15.09 24.57 -14.53
C PHE A 350 -14.21 24.98 -15.69
N SER A 351 -14.51 26.09 -16.35
CA SER A 351 -13.76 26.57 -17.51
C SER A 351 -12.80 27.71 -17.15
N PHE A 352 -11.55 27.62 -17.60
CA PHE A 352 -10.48 28.58 -17.33
C PHE A 352 -9.87 29.10 -18.62
N GLN A 353 -9.42 30.36 -18.63
CA GLN A 353 -8.76 30.95 -19.81
C GLN A 353 -7.26 30.64 -19.84
N SER A 354 -6.68 30.32 -18.69
CA SER A 354 -5.26 30.00 -18.54
C SER A 354 -5.08 28.58 -18.03
N GLU A 355 -4.17 27.83 -18.63
CA GLU A 355 -3.79 26.50 -18.15
C GLU A 355 -3.17 26.56 -16.75
N ALA A 356 -2.36 27.59 -16.47
CA ALA A 356 -1.76 27.77 -15.15
C ALA A 356 -2.83 27.97 -14.06
N GLU A 357 -3.89 28.71 -14.38
CA GLU A 357 -5.04 28.89 -13.49
C GLU A 357 -5.80 27.57 -13.29
N MET A 358 -6.06 26.83 -14.38
CA MET A 358 -6.71 25.52 -14.31
C MET A 358 -5.94 24.54 -13.42
N LEU A 359 -4.63 24.42 -13.60
CA LEU A 359 -3.77 23.56 -12.78
C LEU A 359 -3.75 24.00 -11.31
N SER A 360 -3.65 25.30 -11.06
CA SER A 360 -3.74 25.85 -9.70
C SER A 360 -5.06 25.45 -9.05
N LYS A 361 -6.18 25.74 -9.71
CA LYS A 361 -7.53 25.48 -9.19
C LYS A 361 -7.84 24.00 -9.02
N TRP A 362 -7.34 23.14 -9.91
CA TRP A 362 -7.47 21.70 -9.72
C TRP A 362 -6.63 21.20 -8.53
N SER A 363 -5.43 21.75 -8.32
CA SER A 363 -4.63 21.41 -7.15
C SER A 363 -5.28 21.88 -5.84
N ASP A 364 -5.94 23.04 -5.84
CA ASP A 364 -6.73 23.54 -4.70
C ASP A 364 -7.88 22.58 -4.39
N PHE A 365 -8.66 22.22 -5.42
CA PHE A 365 -9.73 21.22 -5.34
C PHE A 365 -9.23 19.90 -4.76
N PHE A 366 -8.11 19.37 -5.27
CA PHE A 366 -7.54 18.11 -4.81
C PHE A 366 -7.17 18.16 -3.31
N ARG A 367 -6.62 19.29 -2.85
CA ARG A 367 -6.28 19.49 -1.43
C ARG A 367 -7.52 19.61 -0.55
N GLU A 368 -8.55 20.33 -1.01
CA GLU A 368 -9.81 20.53 -0.29
C GLU A 368 -10.66 19.26 -0.21
N LEU A 369 -10.72 18.49 -1.30
CA LEU A 369 -11.42 17.20 -1.35
C LEU A 369 -10.89 16.23 -0.30
N ASP A 370 -9.60 16.31 -0.01
CA ASP A 370 -8.88 15.45 0.93
C ASP A 370 -9.13 13.95 0.70
N ALA A 371 -8.93 13.50 -0.54
CA ALA A 371 -9.09 12.08 -0.90
C ALA A 371 -8.11 11.16 -0.14
N ASP A 372 -8.60 10.00 0.29
CA ASP A 372 -7.81 9.00 1.01
C ASP A 372 -7.08 8.05 0.05
N ILE A 373 -7.78 7.63 -1.00
CA ILE A 373 -7.28 6.75 -2.05
C ILE A 373 -7.38 7.50 -3.37
N ILE A 374 -6.27 7.51 -4.12
CA ILE A 374 -6.16 8.14 -5.43
C ILE A 374 -6.01 7.04 -6.46
N THR A 375 -6.95 6.95 -7.39
CA THR A 375 -6.96 5.94 -8.44
C THR A 375 -7.17 6.57 -9.82
N GLY A 376 -7.24 5.72 -10.83
CA GLY A 376 -7.23 6.05 -12.24
C GLY A 376 -6.53 4.93 -13.01
N TYR A 377 -6.20 5.18 -14.27
CA TYR A 377 -5.56 4.19 -15.12
C TYR A 377 -4.23 4.72 -15.68
N ASN A 378 -3.10 4.18 -15.21
CA ASN A 378 -1.75 4.63 -15.57
C ASN A 378 -1.33 6.00 -14.96
N ILE A 379 -2.01 6.42 -13.89
CA ILE A 379 -1.77 7.68 -13.18
C ILE A 379 -0.34 7.82 -12.65
N CYS A 380 0.29 6.71 -12.25
CA CYS A 380 1.64 6.76 -11.67
C CYS A 380 2.71 7.04 -12.73
N ASN A 381 2.53 6.52 -13.95
CA ASN A 381 3.54 6.62 -15.00
C ASN A 381 3.27 7.72 -16.02
N PHE A 382 2.02 8.18 -16.16
CA PHE A 382 1.62 9.23 -17.08
C PHE A 382 1.08 10.48 -16.36
N ASP A 383 -0.13 10.43 -15.81
CA ASP A 383 -0.89 11.62 -15.40
C ASP A 383 -0.16 12.47 -14.36
N TRP A 384 0.24 11.88 -13.23
CA TRP A 384 0.93 12.63 -12.17
C TRP A 384 2.29 13.17 -12.63
N PRO A 385 3.19 12.36 -13.23
CA PRO A 385 4.42 12.90 -13.80
C PRO A 385 4.18 14.01 -14.83
N TYR A 386 3.13 13.91 -15.65
CA TYR A 386 2.82 14.91 -16.66
C TYR A 386 2.40 16.23 -16.01
N LEU A 387 1.42 16.18 -15.10
CA LEU A 387 0.90 17.32 -14.37
C LEU A 387 2.00 18.06 -13.57
N ILE A 388 2.82 17.33 -12.80
CA ILE A 388 3.90 17.93 -12.01
C ILE A 388 4.94 18.62 -12.91
N ASN A 389 5.34 17.96 -14.01
CA ASN A 389 6.32 18.55 -14.93
C ASN A 389 5.73 19.74 -15.72
N ARG A 390 4.44 19.69 -16.07
CA ARG A 390 3.74 20.78 -16.75
C ARG A 390 3.58 22.00 -15.84
N ALA A 391 3.13 21.79 -14.61
CA ALA A 391 3.02 22.84 -13.60
C ALA A 391 4.38 23.51 -13.33
N LYS A 392 5.45 22.72 -13.23
CA LYS A 392 6.82 23.24 -13.10
C LYS A 392 7.26 24.06 -14.33
N HIS A 393 6.91 23.62 -15.53
CA HIS A 393 7.20 24.36 -16.77
C HIS A 393 6.48 25.71 -16.81
N LEU A 394 5.22 25.74 -16.38
CA LEU A 394 4.38 26.95 -16.32
C LEU A 394 4.61 27.80 -15.06
N LYS A 395 5.49 27.37 -14.14
CA LYS A 395 5.79 28.03 -12.86
C LYS A 395 4.56 28.19 -11.95
N VAL A 396 3.76 27.12 -11.83
CA VAL A 396 2.67 27.03 -10.85
C VAL A 396 3.25 26.54 -9.52
N ASP A 397 3.64 27.49 -8.66
CA ASP A 397 4.52 27.25 -7.51
C ASP A 397 3.98 26.29 -6.43
N SER A 398 2.65 26.17 -6.31
CA SER A 398 1.95 25.40 -5.27
C SER A 398 1.39 24.06 -5.74
N PHE A 399 1.53 23.71 -7.03
CA PHE A 399 0.90 22.50 -7.59
C PHE A 399 1.42 21.20 -6.95
N ASP A 400 2.72 21.14 -6.68
CA ASP A 400 3.41 19.93 -6.21
C ASP A 400 3.29 19.71 -4.69
N PHE A 401 2.36 20.35 -3.99
CA PHE A 401 2.06 20.08 -2.57
C PHE A 401 0.82 19.19 -2.41
N LEU A 402 0.92 17.94 -2.89
CA LEU A 402 -0.22 17.02 -3.02
C LEU A 402 -0.44 16.14 -1.78
N GLY A 403 0.55 15.99 -0.90
CA GLY A 403 0.39 15.28 0.37
C GLY A 403 -0.53 15.99 1.37
N ARG A 404 -0.87 15.30 2.46
CA ARG A 404 -1.56 15.92 3.61
C ARG A 404 -0.66 16.83 4.43
N ILE A 405 0.66 16.73 4.31
CA ILE A 405 1.60 17.59 5.03
C ILE A 405 1.85 18.87 4.21
N LYS A 406 1.54 20.03 4.79
CA LYS A 406 1.46 21.31 4.07
C LYS A 406 2.77 21.70 3.36
N ASN A 407 3.90 21.38 3.98
CA ASN A 407 5.22 21.89 3.56
C ASN A 407 6.10 20.82 2.89
N ILE A 408 5.54 19.67 2.50
CA ILE A 408 6.27 18.63 1.77
C ILE A 408 5.86 18.65 0.30
N ARG A 409 6.85 18.77 -0.59
CA ARG A 409 6.66 18.67 -2.04
C ARG A 409 6.61 17.20 -2.46
N SER A 410 5.71 16.90 -3.39
CA SER A 410 5.60 15.64 -4.10
C SER A 410 6.68 15.59 -5.19
N VAL A 411 7.54 14.58 -5.10
CA VAL A 411 8.70 14.40 -5.97
C VAL A 411 8.59 13.08 -6.72
N ILE A 412 8.83 13.14 -8.03
CA ILE A 412 8.88 11.97 -8.91
C ILE A 412 10.21 11.23 -8.67
N LYS A 413 10.13 9.94 -8.36
CA LYS A 413 11.28 9.04 -8.23
C LYS A 413 11.08 7.82 -9.12
N ASP A 414 12.08 7.53 -9.95
CA ASP A 414 12.09 6.31 -10.73
C ASP A 414 12.36 5.09 -9.83
N THR A 415 11.59 4.03 -10.05
CA THR A 415 11.63 2.79 -9.28
C THR A 415 11.67 1.61 -10.23
N ILE A 416 12.50 0.62 -9.91
CA ILE A 416 12.62 -0.59 -10.71
C ILE A 416 12.11 -1.76 -9.87
N LEU A 417 11.07 -2.42 -10.36
CA LEU A 417 10.58 -3.67 -9.79
C LEU A 417 11.00 -4.82 -10.69
N GLN A 418 11.79 -5.73 -10.13
CA GLN A 418 12.27 -6.91 -10.85
C GLN A 418 11.99 -8.17 -10.05
N SER A 419 11.25 -9.10 -10.66
CA SER A 419 11.10 -10.47 -10.15
C SER A 419 10.91 -11.45 -11.31
N LYS A 420 11.21 -12.73 -11.11
CA LYS A 420 10.96 -13.77 -12.11
C LYS A 420 9.46 -13.85 -12.51
N GLN A 421 8.56 -13.55 -11.57
CA GLN A 421 7.11 -13.62 -11.79
C GLN A 421 6.56 -12.39 -12.54
N MET A 422 7.05 -11.19 -12.25
CA MET A 422 6.51 -9.93 -12.80
C MET A 422 7.34 -9.34 -13.94
N GLY A 423 8.52 -9.91 -14.22
CA GLY A 423 9.51 -9.33 -15.12
C GLY A 423 10.24 -8.13 -14.50
N ARG A 424 11.00 -7.41 -15.32
CA ARG A 424 11.58 -6.11 -14.99
C ARG A 424 10.64 -5.01 -15.48
N ARG A 425 10.28 -4.09 -14.59
CA ARG A 425 9.42 -2.94 -14.88
C ARG A 425 10.00 -1.69 -14.27
N GLU A 426 9.97 -0.62 -15.04
CA GLU A 426 10.35 0.71 -14.61
C GLU A 426 9.06 1.48 -14.37
N ASN A 427 8.87 1.93 -13.13
CA ASN A 427 7.70 2.66 -12.68
C ASN A 427 8.14 3.96 -12.03
N LYS A 428 7.27 4.94 -11.99
CA LYS A 428 7.46 6.17 -11.23
C LYS A 428 6.70 6.08 -9.91
N SER A 429 7.33 6.57 -8.86
CA SER A 429 6.72 6.74 -7.54
C SER A 429 6.71 8.20 -7.17
N ILE A 430 5.63 8.64 -6.52
CA ILE A 430 5.44 10.02 -6.07
C ILE A 430 4.94 9.93 -4.62
N ASN A 431 5.49 10.77 -3.75
CA ASN A 431 5.05 10.84 -2.36
C ASN A 431 3.76 11.66 -2.24
N PHE A 432 2.80 11.08 -1.52
CA PHE A 432 1.54 11.70 -1.12
C PHE A 432 1.33 11.39 0.36
N GLU A 433 2.01 12.10 1.26
CA GLU A 433 1.98 11.80 2.70
C GLU A 433 0.53 11.67 3.19
N GLY A 434 0.15 10.49 3.68
CA GLY A 434 -1.18 10.21 4.19
C GLY A 434 -2.28 9.94 3.16
N ARG A 435 -1.95 9.81 1.86
CA ARG A 435 -2.87 9.38 0.79
C ARG A 435 -2.29 8.17 0.07
N VAL A 436 -3.14 7.22 -0.33
CA VAL A 436 -2.69 5.99 -0.98
C VAL A 436 -2.90 6.07 -2.50
N PRO A 437 -1.84 6.14 -3.32
CA PRO A 437 -1.95 5.97 -4.77
C PRO A 437 -2.21 4.50 -5.10
N PHE A 438 -3.34 4.24 -5.76
CA PHE A 438 -3.86 2.92 -6.11
C PHE A 438 -4.17 2.86 -7.61
N ASP A 439 -3.12 2.79 -8.43
CA ASP A 439 -3.23 2.75 -9.90
C ASP A 439 -3.78 1.40 -10.38
N LEU A 440 -4.92 1.43 -11.05
CA LEU A 440 -5.60 0.21 -11.52
C LEU A 440 -4.78 -0.56 -12.56
N LEU A 441 -3.97 0.12 -13.37
CA LEU A 441 -3.09 -0.57 -14.32
C LEU A 441 -2.09 -1.47 -13.57
N LEU A 442 -1.52 -0.98 -12.47
CA LEU A 442 -0.58 -1.77 -11.67
C LEU A 442 -1.25 -2.99 -11.05
N VAL A 443 -2.49 -2.83 -10.55
CA VAL A 443 -3.31 -3.93 -10.01
C VAL A 443 -3.55 -4.99 -11.08
N LEU A 444 -4.07 -4.58 -12.25
CA LEU A 444 -4.45 -5.51 -13.32
C LEU A 444 -3.26 -6.29 -13.83
N VAL A 445 -2.12 -5.65 -14.05
CA VAL A 445 -0.97 -6.36 -14.59
C VAL A 445 -0.29 -7.26 -13.53
N ARG A 446 -0.52 -7.00 -12.23
CA ARG A 446 -0.03 -7.87 -11.17
C ARG A 446 -0.91 -9.12 -11.00
N ASP A 447 -2.22 -8.92 -11.02
CA ASP A 447 -3.17 -9.94 -10.56
C ASP A 447 -3.79 -10.73 -11.74
N TYR A 448 -3.80 -10.18 -12.95
CA TYR A 448 -4.38 -10.81 -14.14
C TYR A 448 -3.33 -11.06 -15.23
N LYS A 449 -3.62 -12.03 -16.11
CA LYS A 449 -2.82 -12.33 -17.31
C LYS A 449 -3.67 -12.11 -18.56
N LEU A 450 -3.71 -10.87 -19.03
CA LEU A 450 -4.51 -10.44 -20.17
C LEU A 450 -3.66 -10.30 -21.44
N ARG A 451 -4.31 -10.37 -22.62
CA ARG A 451 -3.65 -10.14 -23.92
C ARG A 451 -3.31 -8.67 -24.15
N SER A 452 -4.15 -7.76 -23.66
CA SER A 452 -3.98 -6.31 -23.74
C SER A 452 -4.39 -5.68 -22.41
N TYR A 453 -3.65 -4.64 -22.00
CA TYR A 453 -3.92 -3.85 -20.80
C TYR A 453 -4.26 -2.40 -21.16
N THR A 454 -4.82 -2.14 -22.34
CA THR A 454 -5.42 -0.82 -22.61
C THR A 454 -6.73 -0.69 -21.84
N LEU A 455 -7.06 0.51 -21.37
CA LEU A 455 -8.30 0.75 -20.62
C LEU A 455 -9.54 0.25 -21.40
N ASN A 456 -9.56 0.42 -22.73
CA ASN A 456 -10.64 -0.08 -23.57
C ASN A 456 -10.75 -1.62 -23.55
N ALA A 457 -9.62 -2.33 -23.68
CA ALA A 457 -9.61 -3.79 -23.71
C ALA A 457 -10.05 -4.38 -22.36
N VAL A 458 -9.59 -3.82 -21.25
CA VAL A 458 -9.95 -4.31 -19.90
C VAL A 458 -11.37 -3.93 -19.52
N SER A 459 -11.86 -2.74 -19.92
CA SER A 459 -13.26 -2.34 -19.76
C SER A 459 -14.18 -3.26 -20.55
N TYR A 460 -13.84 -3.59 -21.79
CA TYR A 460 -14.63 -4.54 -22.57
C TYR A 460 -14.59 -5.93 -21.95
N HIS A 461 -13.41 -6.41 -21.53
CA HIS A 461 -13.26 -7.74 -20.94
C HIS A 461 -14.07 -7.91 -19.65
N PHE A 462 -14.00 -6.95 -18.74
CA PHE A 462 -14.64 -7.05 -17.42
C PHE A 462 -16.03 -6.42 -17.37
N LEU A 463 -16.23 -5.24 -17.95
CA LEU A 463 -17.49 -4.49 -17.89
C LEU A 463 -18.44 -4.81 -19.05
N GLN A 464 -17.93 -5.34 -20.17
CA GLN A 464 -18.66 -5.38 -21.46
C GLN A 464 -19.00 -3.97 -21.98
N GLU A 465 -18.19 -2.99 -21.60
CA GLU A 465 -18.30 -1.59 -22.05
C GLU A 465 -17.06 -1.19 -22.85
N GLN A 466 -17.25 -0.35 -23.86
CA GLN A 466 -16.17 0.23 -24.64
C GLN A 466 -15.97 1.70 -24.24
N LYS A 467 -14.75 2.21 -24.44
CA LYS A 467 -14.49 3.66 -24.38
C LYS A 467 -15.17 4.33 -25.58
N GLU A 468 -15.50 5.60 -25.45
CA GLU A 468 -15.84 6.40 -26.64
C GLU A 468 -14.61 6.51 -27.54
N ASP A 469 -14.82 6.43 -28.86
CA ASP A 469 -13.73 6.48 -29.83
C ASP A 469 -13.32 7.93 -30.12
N VAL A 470 -12.36 8.43 -29.35
CA VAL A 470 -11.67 9.69 -29.60
C VAL A 470 -10.21 9.39 -29.87
N HIS A 471 -9.82 9.40 -31.15
CA HIS A 471 -8.44 9.18 -31.53
C HIS A 471 -7.56 10.36 -31.10
N HIS A 472 -6.36 10.09 -30.57
CA HIS A 472 -5.47 11.13 -30.04
C HIS A 472 -5.13 12.25 -31.06
N SER A 473 -5.20 11.97 -32.35
CA SER A 473 -4.92 12.94 -33.42
C SER A 473 -5.98 14.03 -33.58
N ILE A 474 -7.21 13.79 -33.12
CA ILE A 474 -8.34 14.72 -33.26
C ILE A 474 -8.59 15.54 -31.99
N ILE A 475 -7.94 15.21 -30.87
CA ILE A 475 -8.09 15.91 -29.59
C ILE A 475 -7.79 17.41 -29.75
N SER A 476 -6.67 17.74 -30.39
CA SER A 476 -6.26 19.12 -30.64
C SER A 476 -7.24 19.86 -31.56
N ASP A 477 -7.85 19.17 -32.52
CA ASP A 477 -8.85 19.77 -33.43
C ASP A 477 -10.15 20.05 -32.66
N LEU A 478 -10.63 19.09 -31.85
CA LEU A 478 -11.82 19.23 -30.99
C LEU A 478 -11.66 20.36 -29.95
N GLN A 479 -10.47 20.51 -29.37
CA GLN A 479 -10.20 21.56 -28.39
C GLN A 479 -10.32 22.97 -29.00
N ASN A 480 -9.87 23.14 -30.24
CA ASN A 480 -9.77 24.44 -30.92
C ASN A 480 -11.06 24.88 -31.63
N GLU A 481 -12.04 23.99 -31.81
CA GLU A 481 -13.23 24.28 -32.61
C GLU A 481 -14.26 25.14 -31.84
N ASN A 482 -15.02 24.56 -30.91
CA ASN A 482 -16.05 25.30 -30.15
C ASN A 482 -16.35 24.66 -28.78
N GLU A 483 -17.29 25.23 -28.03
CA GLU A 483 -17.64 24.74 -26.69
C GLU A 483 -18.33 23.36 -26.68
N GLN A 484 -19.00 22.98 -27.76
CA GLN A 484 -19.68 21.69 -27.90
C GLN A 484 -18.69 20.58 -28.20
N THR A 485 -17.66 20.85 -29.01
CA THR A 485 -16.58 19.89 -29.24
C THR A 485 -15.73 19.69 -27.99
N ARG A 486 -15.50 20.75 -27.20
CA ARG A 486 -14.89 20.63 -25.87
C ARG A 486 -15.78 19.88 -24.87
N ARG A 487 -17.11 20.03 -24.94
CA ARG A 487 -18.06 19.22 -24.16
C ARG A 487 -17.96 17.74 -24.52
N ARG A 488 -17.88 17.39 -25.80
CA ARG A 488 -17.65 16.01 -26.23
C ARG A 488 -16.35 15.44 -25.65
N LEU A 489 -15.26 16.21 -25.70
CA LEU A 489 -13.99 15.79 -25.10
C LEU A 489 -14.10 15.63 -23.57
N ALA A 490 -14.86 16.51 -22.91
CA ALA A 490 -15.08 16.45 -21.47
C ALA A 490 -15.90 15.22 -21.07
N MET A 491 -16.90 14.83 -21.88
CA MET A 491 -17.63 13.57 -21.70
C MET A 491 -16.73 12.35 -21.83
N TYR A 492 -15.84 12.35 -22.82
CA TYR A 492 -14.83 11.30 -22.99
C TYR A 492 -13.90 11.21 -21.76
N CYS A 493 -13.35 12.34 -21.31
CA CYS A 493 -12.47 12.38 -20.12
C CYS A 493 -13.21 11.97 -18.83
N LEU A 494 -14.48 12.37 -18.66
CA LEU A 494 -15.33 11.93 -17.54
C LEU A 494 -15.56 10.41 -17.56
N LYS A 495 -15.79 9.82 -18.75
CA LYS A 495 -15.94 8.37 -18.89
C LYS A 495 -14.65 7.66 -18.51
N ASP A 496 -13.51 8.19 -18.91
CA ASP A 496 -12.18 7.63 -18.62
C ASP A 496 -11.81 7.73 -17.14
N ALA A 497 -12.21 8.81 -16.46
CA ALA A 497 -12.11 8.90 -15.00
C ALA A 497 -13.08 7.96 -14.28
N TYR A 498 -14.23 7.60 -14.88
CA TYR A 498 -15.24 6.75 -14.23
C TYR A 498 -14.99 5.24 -14.38
N LEU A 499 -14.50 4.80 -15.54
CA LEU A 499 -14.24 3.37 -15.81
C LEU A 499 -13.33 2.70 -14.76
N PRO A 500 -12.25 3.33 -14.25
CA PRO A 500 -11.45 2.78 -13.17
C PRO A 500 -12.23 2.52 -11.88
N LEU A 501 -13.16 3.40 -11.48
CA LEU A 501 -14.01 3.17 -10.31
C LEU A 501 -14.92 1.96 -10.51
N LYS A 502 -15.55 1.84 -11.69
CA LYS A 502 -16.39 0.68 -12.03
C LYS A 502 -15.59 -0.63 -11.98
N LEU A 503 -14.38 -0.62 -12.54
CA LEU A 503 -13.49 -1.77 -12.52
C LEU A 503 -13.05 -2.13 -11.09
N LEU A 504 -12.65 -1.15 -10.28
CA LEU A 504 -12.29 -1.35 -8.88
C LEU A 504 -13.41 -1.99 -8.07
N ASN A 505 -14.65 -1.49 -8.22
CA ASN A 505 -15.81 -2.05 -7.55
C ASN A 505 -16.15 -3.46 -8.07
N LYS A 506 -16.18 -3.66 -9.39
CA LYS A 506 -16.52 -4.96 -9.99
C LYS A 506 -15.52 -6.06 -9.62
N LEU A 507 -14.25 -5.71 -9.55
CA LEU A 507 -13.16 -6.63 -9.18
C LEU A 507 -12.88 -6.67 -7.68
N MET A 508 -13.63 -5.91 -6.87
CA MET A 508 -13.48 -5.80 -5.41
C MET A 508 -12.05 -5.48 -4.96
N CYS A 509 -11.29 -4.71 -5.76
CA CYS A 509 -9.86 -4.53 -5.55
C CYS A 509 -9.52 -3.95 -4.18
N ILE A 510 -10.19 -2.88 -3.76
CA ILE A 510 -9.92 -2.22 -2.48
C ILE A 510 -10.17 -3.17 -1.30
N ILE A 511 -11.28 -3.91 -1.33
CA ILE A 511 -11.63 -4.88 -0.28
C ILE A 511 -10.58 -5.98 -0.18
N ASN A 512 -10.25 -6.61 -1.32
CA ASN A 512 -9.28 -7.71 -1.37
C ASN A 512 -7.89 -7.28 -0.88
N TYR A 513 -7.47 -6.06 -1.23
CA TYR A 513 -6.17 -5.53 -0.79
C TYR A 513 -6.16 -5.11 0.68
N ILE A 514 -7.27 -4.56 1.21
CA ILE A 514 -7.41 -4.29 2.64
C ILE A 514 -7.35 -5.59 3.45
N GLU A 515 -8.05 -6.65 3.01
CA GLU A 515 -7.99 -7.95 3.67
C GLU A 515 -6.58 -8.54 3.63
N MET A 516 -5.91 -8.49 2.47
CA MET A 516 -4.51 -8.90 2.34
C MET A 516 -3.58 -8.12 3.29
N ALA A 517 -3.78 -6.81 3.43
CA ALA A 517 -3.00 -5.95 4.32
C ALA A 517 -3.23 -6.29 5.81
N ARG A 518 -4.48 -6.59 6.19
CA ARG A 518 -4.87 -7.06 7.52
C ARG A 518 -4.23 -8.41 7.85
N VAL A 519 -4.35 -9.40 6.96
CA VAL A 519 -3.83 -10.77 7.14
C VAL A 519 -2.30 -10.79 7.20
N THR A 520 -1.63 -10.04 6.33
CA THR A 520 -0.16 -10.06 6.25
C THR A 520 0.52 -9.02 7.14
N GLY A 521 -0.24 -8.08 7.68
CA GLY A 521 0.24 -7.06 8.61
C GLY A 521 1.18 -6.02 8.00
N VAL A 522 1.06 -5.74 6.70
CA VAL A 522 1.85 -4.73 5.98
C VAL A 522 0.98 -3.52 5.59
N PRO A 523 1.56 -2.33 5.37
CA PRO A 523 0.83 -1.18 4.81
C PRO A 523 0.18 -1.48 3.46
N LEU A 524 -0.94 -0.81 3.15
CA LEU A 524 -1.71 -1.05 1.93
C LEU A 524 -0.87 -0.82 0.66
N LEU A 525 -0.14 0.29 0.61
CA LEU A 525 0.70 0.66 -0.54
C LEU A 525 1.84 -0.35 -0.81
N CYS A 526 2.34 -1.04 0.24
CA CYS A 526 3.35 -2.09 0.08
C CYS A 526 2.84 -3.25 -0.79
N LEU A 527 1.52 -3.49 -0.84
CA LEU A 527 0.97 -4.56 -1.67
C LEU A 527 1.11 -4.28 -3.17
N LEU A 528 1.19 -3.03 -3.59
CA LEU A 528 1.40 -2.65 -5.00
C LEU A 528 2.87 -2.42 -5.33
N THR A 529 3.63 -1.88 -4.38
CA THR A 529 5.00 -1.41 -4.60
C THR A 529 6.09 -2.39 -4.17
N ARG A 530 5.76 -3.44 -3.40
CA ARG A 530 6.72 -4.44 -2.90
C ARG A 530 6.30 -5.86 -3.30
N GLY A 531 7.26 -6.78 -3.32
CA GLY A 531 7.04 -8.19 -3.63
C GLY A 531 6.48 -9.01 -2.45
N GLN A 532 6.43 -10.35 -2.61
CA GLN A 532 5.87 -11.25 -1.59
C GLN A 532 6.72 -11.34 -0.31
N GLN A 533 8.03 -11.11 -0.39
CA GLN A 533 8.96 -11.27 0.73
C GLN A 533 8.59 -10.42 1.95
N ILE A 534 8.18 -9.15 1.76
CA ILE A 534 7.86 -8.26 2.88
C ILE A 534 6.66 -8.76 3.69
N LYS A 535 5.70 -9.42 3.04
CA LYS A 535 4.51 -10.01 3.67
C LYS A 535 4.90 -11.18 4.58
N VAL A 536 5.82 -12.02 4.10
CA VAL A 536 6.33 -13.17 4.88
C VAL A 536 7.18 -12.68 6.05
N VAL A 537 8.06 -11.71 5.81
CA VAL A 537 8.91 -11.11 6.86
C VAL A 537 8.05 -10.48 7.97
N SER A 538 7.02 -9.71 7.62
CA SER A 538 6.07 -9.13 8.59
C SER A 538 5.41 -10.21 9.47
N GLN A 539 4.82 -11.24 8.85
CA GLN A 539 4.17 -12.33 9.59
C GLN A 539 5.16 -13.10 10.47
N LEU A 540 6.36 -13.37 9.96
CA LEU A 540 7.41 -14.06 10.69
C LEU A 540 7.87 -13.25 11.91
N LEU A 541 8.12 -11.94 11.75
CA LEU A 541 8.49 -11.05 12.85
C LEU A 541 7.42 -11.01 13.95
N ARG A 542 6.13 -10.95 13.59
CA ARG A 542 5.02 -10.96 14.57
C ARG A 542 4.99 -12.26 15.38
N LYS A 543 5.08 -13.40 14.69
CA LYS A 543 5.10 -14.72 15.35
C LYS A 543 6.36 -14.94 16.16
N SER A 544 7.53 -14.53 15.65
CA SER A 544 8.80 -14.59 16.36
C SER A 544 8.76 -13.77 17.64
N LYS A 545 8.27 -12.52 17.59
CA LYS A 545 8.11 -11.67 18.77
C LYS A 545 7.24 -12.34 19.84
N GLY A 546 6.07 -12.85 19.46
CA GLY A 546 5.15 -13.52 20.38
C GLY A 546 5.73 -14.78 21.04
N ALA A 547 6.67 -15.45 20.37
CA ALA A 547 7.31 -16.67 20.83
C ALA A 547 8.75 -16.46 21.38
N GLY A 548 9.21 -15.22 21.55
CA GLY A 548 10.54 -14.92 22.11
C GLY A 548 11.73 -15.23 21.18
N TYR A 549 11.51 -15.24 19.86
CA TYR A 549 12.56 -15.44 18.86
C TYR A 549 13.04 -14.14 18.23
N LEU A 550 14.33 -14.08 17.89
CA LEU A 550 14.96 -13.03 17.10
C LEU A 550 15.35 -13.54 15.72
N MET A 551 15.13 -12.72 14.69
CA MET A 551 15.47 -13.06 13.31
C MET A 551 16.87 -12.54 12.93
N PRO A 552 17.81 -13.42 12.52
CA PRO A 552 19.16 -12.99 12.15
C PRO A 552 19.14 -12.18 10.85
N ALA A 553 20.02 -11.19 10.76
CA ALA A 553 20.18 -10.35 9.58
C ALA A 553 21.14 -11.02 8.57
N TYR A 554 20.71 -12.12 7.95
CA TYR A 554 21.50 -12.81 6.93
C TYR A 554 21.62 -11.97 5.65
N HIS A 555 22.85 -11.80 5.19
CA HIS A 555 23.14 -11.31 3.84
C HIS A 555 23.56 -12.53 3.01
N GLY A 556 22.57 -13.23 2.45
CA GLY A 556 22.87 -14.31 1.51
C GLY A 556 23.49 -13.72 0.24
N GLN A 557 24.63 -14.26 -0.19
CA GLN A 557 25.03 -14.12 -1.59
C GLN A 557 24.03 -14.93 -2.41
N GLY A 558 23.44 -14.33 -3.44
CA GLY A 558 22.58 -15.07 -4.35
C GLY A 558 23.35 -16.24 -4.93
N SER A 559 22.92 -17.47 -4.66
CA SER A 559 23.46 -18.65 -5.33
C SER A 559 22.75 -18.80 -6.68
N GLU A 560 23.52 -19.03 -7.74
CA GLU A 560 22.98 -19.41 -9.04
C GLU A 560 22.57 -20.89 -9.07
N GLU A 561 23.02 -21.69 -8.11
CA GLU A 561 22.68 -23.11 -8.01
C GLU A 561 21.20 -23.28 -7.65
N GLN A 562 20.47 -23.98 -8.52
CA GLN A 562 19.09 -24.36 -8.29
C GLN A 562 19.05 -25.71 -7.56
N PHE A 563 18.14 -25.85 -6.59
CA PHE A 563 17.87 -27.14 -5.94
C PHE A 563 16.91 -27.97 -6.81
N GLU A 564 16.91 -29.28 -6.61
CA GLU A 564 16.02 -30.21 -7.32
C GLU A 564 14.54 -29.86 -7.07
N GLY A 565 13.77 -29.75 -8.16
CA GLY A 565 12.36 -29.35 -8.13
C GLY A 565 11.38 -30.54 -8.06
N ALA A 566 10.17 -30.32 -8.56
CA ALA A 566 9.15 -31.36 -8.61
C ALA A 566 9.42 -32.38 -9.72
N THR A 567 9.11 -33.65 -9.47
CA THR A 567 9.09 -34.70 -10.49
C THR A 567 7.85 -34.55 -11.39
N VAL A 568 8.04 -34.65 -12.71
CA VAL A 568 6.95 -34.76 -13.69
C VAL A 568 6.91 -36.19 -14.21
N ILE A 569 5.79 -36.88 -14.04
CA ILE A 569 5.60 -38.25 -14.53
C ILE A 569 5.56 -38.21 -16.07
N GLU A 570 6.24 -39.16 -16.71
CA GLU A 570 6.23 -39.27 -18.16
C GLU A 570 4.82 -39.54 -18.70
N PRO A 571 4.26 -38.66 -19.54
CA PRO A 571 2.89 -38.80 -20.00
C PRO A 571 2.78 -39.90 -21.06
N LYS A 572 1.77 -40.76 -20.91
CA LYS A 572 1.32 -41.62 -22.00
C LYS A 572 0.58 -40.75 -23.02
N LYS A 573 1.26 -40.38 -24.10
CA LYS A 573 0.73 -39.47 -25.12
C LYS A 573 -0.32 -40.19 -25.96
N GLY A 574 -1.46 -39.55 -26.18
CA GLY A 574 -2.53 -40.09 -27.02
C GLY A 574 -3.80 -39.25 -26.94
N TYR A 575 -4.76 -39.58 -27.80
CA TYR A 575 -6.14 -39.13 -27.67
C TYR A 575 -6.90 -40.16 -26.85
N TYR A 576 -7.53 -39.71 -25.76
CA TYR A 576 -8.30 -40.58 -24.86
C TYR A 576 -9.78 -40.28 -25.04
N ALA A 577 -10.53 -41.27 -25.54
CA ALA A 577 -11.99 -41.18 -25.64
C ALA A 577 -12.68 -41.50 -24.30
N ASP A 578 -12.00 -42.25 -23.43
CA ASP A 578 -12.49 -42.62 -22.10
C ASP A 578 -12.26 -41.49 -21.09
N PRO A 579 -13.17 -41.29 -20.12
CA PRO A 579 -13.01 -40.29 -19.07
C PRO A 579 -11.73 -40.51 -18.23
N ILE A 580 -10.94 -39.44 -18.06
CA ILE A 580 -9.76 -39.44 -17.19
C ILE A 580 -10.11 -38.75 -15.88
N SER A 581 -10.02 -39.48 -14.76
CA SER A 581 -10.17 -38.89 -13.43
C SER A 581 -8.88 -38.18 -13.01
N THR A 582 -9.00 -36.91 -12.62
CA THR A 582 -7.87 -36.10 -12.12
C THR A 582 -7.96 -36.03 -10.60
N LEU A 583 -6.89 -36.46 -9.92
CA LEU A 583 -6.78 -36.41 -8.46
C LEU A 583 -5.59 -35.53 -8.09
N ASP A 584 -5.82 -34.52 -7.24
CA ASP A 584 -4.79 -33.57 -6.81
C ASP A 584 -4.78 -33.38 -5.28
N PHE A 585 -3.62 -32.99 -4.74
CA PHE A 585 -3.49 -32.63 -3.33
C PHE A 585 -3.83 -31.16 -3.11
N ALA A 586 -4.81 -30.89 -2.26
CA ALA A 586 -5.12 -29.53 -1.85
C ALA A 586 -3.97 -28.92 -1.02
N SER A 587 -3.35 -27.85 -1.53
CA SER A 587 -2.28 -27.10 -0.86
C SER A 587 -1.06 -27.96 -0.48
N LEU A 588 -0.58 -28.79 -1.40
CA LEU A 588 0.48 -29.78 -1.17
C LEU A 588 1.65 -29.30 -0.30
N TYR A 589 2.39 -28.26 -0.71
CA TYR A 589 3.58 -27.82 0.02
C TYR A 589 3.30 -27.25 1.42
N PRO A 590 2.32 -26.34 1.61
CA PRO A 590 1.88 -25.97 2.95
C PRO A 590 1.52 -27.17 3.82
N SER A 591 0.79 -28.14 3.28
CA SER A 591 0.39 -29.36 4.00
C SER A 591 1.59 -30.20 4.42
N ILE A 592 2.61 -30.37 3.55
CA ILE A 592 3.86 -31.06 3.89
C ILE A 592 4.58 -30.34 5.04
N MET A 593 4.72 -29.01 4.94
CA MET A 593 5.41 -28.22 5.96
C MET A 593 4.73 -28.32 7.33
N MET A 594 3.39 -28.27 7.38
CA MET A 594 2.64 -28.43 8.62
C MET A 594 2.71 -29.85 9.17
N ALA A 595 2.48 -30.87 8.32
CA ALA A 595 2.44 -32.27 8.74
C ALA A 595 3.78 -32.77 9.31
N HIS A 596 4.89 -32.30 8.73
CA HIS A 596 6.24 -32.67 9.16
C HIS A 596 6.94 -31.59 10.01
N ASN A 597 6.19 -30.57 10.46
CA ASN A 597 6.68 -29.50 11.35
C ASN A 597 7.96 -28.79 10.83
N LEU A 598 8.02 -28.52 9.53
CA LEU A 598 9.19 -27.95 8.86
C LEU A 598 9.29 -26.44 9.12
N CYS A 599 10.29 -26.03 9.90
CA CYS A 599 10.52 -24.63 10.26
C CYS A 599 11.99 -24.35 10.54
N TYR A 600 12.41 -23.09 10.44
CA TYR A 600 13.71 -22.62 10.91
C TYR A 600 13.96 -23.01 12.37
N THR A 601 12.94 -22.90 13.24
CA THR A 601 13.05 -23.13 14.68
C THR A 601 13.08 -24.61 15.07
N THR A 602 12.80 -25.51 14.13
CA THR A 602 12.70 -26.95 14.35
C THR A 602 13.80 -27.73 13.63
N LEU A 603 14.54 -27.10 12.71
CA LEU A 603 15.68 -27.68 12.01
C LEU A 603 16.85 -27.96 12.96
N VAL A 604 17.28 -29.21 13.10
CA VAL A 604 18.43 -29.59 13.91
C VAL A 604 19.71 -29.48 13.06
N PRO A 605 20.69 -28.66 13.45
CA PRO A 605 21.88 -28.46 12.65
C PRO A 605 22.79 -29.70 12.75
N PRO A 606 23.46 -30.11 11.64
CA PRO A 606 24.18 -31.39 11.58
C PRO A 606 25.24 -31.60 12.65
N ASN A 607 25.89 -30.51 13.08
CA ASN A 607 26.99 -30.54 14.04
C ASN A 607 26.56 -30.91 15.46
N ILE A 608 25.29 -30.69 15.84
CA ILE A 608 24.81 -30.97 17.21
C ILE A 608 23.87 -32.19 17.28
N GLN A 609 23.59 -32.85 16.15
CA GLN A 609 22.68 -34.01 16.12
C GLN A 609 23.10 -35.13 17.07
N LYS A 610 24.42 -35.29 17.31
CA LYS A 610 24.97 -36.29 18.24
C LYS A 610 24.99 -35.83 19.69
N GLU A 611 24.91 -34.53 19.94
CA GLU A 611 25.00 -33.92 21.27
C GLU A 611 23.62 -33.77 21.91
N ILE A 612 22.57 -33.63 21.10
CA ILE A 612 21.20 -33.52 21.61
C ILE A 612 20.64 -34.92 21.89
N ASN A 613 20.17 -35.15 23.12
CA ASN A 613 19.48 -36.37 23.53
C ASN A 613 18.05 -36.46 22.97
N LEU A 614 17.91 -36.59 21.65
CA LEU A 614 16.63 -36.80 20.97
C LEU A 614 16.49 -38.27 20.55
N SER A 615 15.35 -38.88 20.85
CA SER A 615 15.02 -40.22 20.35
C SER A 615 14.56 -40.17 18.89
N SER A 616 14.50 -41.33 18.22
CA SER A 616 13.89 -41.44 16.89
C SER A 616 12.42 -40.98 16.87
N ASP A 617 11.72 -41.07 18.00
CA ASP A 617 10.33 -40.63 18.11
C ASP A 617 10.20 -39.12 18.18
N ASP A 618 11.26 -38.40 18.51
CA ASP A 618 11.29 -36.96 18.69
C ASP A 618 11.61 -36.17 17.42
N VAL A 619 12.11 -36.85 16.37
CA VAL A 619 12.58 -36.22 15.14
C VAL A 619 11.96 -36.82 13.88
N THR A 620 11.98 -36.06 12.81
CA THR A 620 11.67 -36.49 11.44
C THR A 620 12.89 -36.20 10.57
N VAL A 621 13.35 -37.19 9.81
CA VAL A 621 14.43 -37.02 8.83
C VAL A 621 13.83 -36.98 7.44
N THR A 622 14.11 -35.93 6.68
CA THR A 622 13.61 -35.78 5.31
C THR A 622 14.38 -36.68 4.34
N PRO A 623 13.84 -36.97 3.14
CA PRO A 623 14.56 -37.69 2.09
C PRO A 623 15.91 -37.05 1.70
N SER A 624 16.06 -35.74 1.92
CA SER A 624 17.32 -35.00 1.72
C SER A 624 18.23 -35.01 2.95
N ASN A 625 18.02 -35.93 3.89
CA ASN A 625 18.80 -36.11 5.12
C ASN A 625 18.84 -34.89 6.06
N ASN A 626 17.81 -34.04 6.04
CA ASN A 626 17.66 -32.95 7.02
C ASN A 626 16.81 -33.42 8.19
N MET A 627 17.22 -33.09 9.41
CA MET A 627 16.54 -33.52 10.63
C MET A 627 15.74 -32.37 11.24
N PHE A 628 14.46 -32.61 11.54
CA PHE A 628 13.56 -31.64 12.19
C PHE A 628 12.95 -32.26 13.46
N VAL A 629 12.81 -31.48 14.53
CA VAL A 629 12.06 -31.94 15.73
C VAL A 629 10.56 -31.96 15.46
N LYS A 630 9.85 -32.94 16.03
CA LYS A 630 8.40 -33.05 15.94
C LYS A 630 7.68 -32.02 16.83
N ALA A 631 6.40 -31.81 16.55
CA ALA A 631 5.59 -30.76 17.19
C ALA A 631 5.46 -30.90 18.71
N HIS A 632 5.52 -32.11 19.26
CA HIS A 632 5.45 -32.33 20.72
C HIS A 632 6.70 -31.83 21.46
N LYS A 633 7.84 -31.69 20.77
CA LYS A 633 9.02 -31.00 21.30
C LYS A 633 8.91 -29.50 21.11
N ARG A 634 8.58 -29.07 19.90
CA ARG A 634 8.42 -27.66 19.56
C ARG A 634 7.54 -27.50 18.34
N LYS A 635 6.47 -26.73 18.43
CA LYS A 635 5.69 -26.31 17.26
C LYS A 635 6.47 -25.24 16.47
N GLY A 636 6.62 -25.45 15.16
CA GLY A 636 7.30 -24.51 14.28
C GLY A 636 6.45 -23.26 14.00
N LEU A 637 7.11 -22.10 13.83
CA LEU A 637 6.44 -20.83 13.51
C LEU A 637 5.85 -20.81 12.09
N LEU A 638 6.53 -21.44 11.11
CA LEU A 638 6.03 -21.49 9.73
C LEU A 638 4.72 -22.30 9.62
N PRO A 639 4.60 -23.50 10.24
CA PRO A 639 3.32 -24.19 10.36
C PRO A 639 2.18 -23.31 10.88
N GLU A 640 2.38 -22.55 11.96
CA GLU A 640 1.34 -21.66 12.50
C GLU A 640 0.91 -20.55 11.53
N ILE A 641 1.87 -19.96 10.81
CA ILE A 641 1.58 -18.94 9.79
C ILE A 641 0.75 -19.57 8.67
N LEU A 642 1.12 -20.76 8.21
CA LEU A 642 0.40 -21.48 7.16
C LEU A 642 -1.00 -21.90 7.59
N GLU A 643 -1.19 -22.34 8.84
CA GLU A 643 -2.50 -22.64 9.43
C GLU A 643 -3.41 -21.40 9.37
N SER A 644 -2.90 -20.24 9.76
CA SER A 644 -3.63 -18.96 9.72
C SER A 644 -4.01 -18.57 8.29
N LEU A 645 -3.07 -18.68 7.34
CA LEU A 645 -3.31 -18.35 5.92
C LEU A 645 -4.32 -19.31 5.28
N LEU A 646 -4.27 -20.59 5.62
CA LEU A 646 -5.22 -21.58 5.13
C LEU A 646 -6.62 -21.39 5.73
N ALA A 647 -6.71 -21.00 7.00
CA ALA A 647 -7.98 -20.65 7.63
C ALA A 647 -8.64 -19.45 6.93
N ALA A 648 -7.87 -18.38 6.67
CA ALA A 648 -8.35 -17.22 5.90
C ALA A 648 -8.81 -17.64 4.49
N ARG A 649 -8.02 -18.44 3.77
CA ARG A 649 -8.39 -18.95 2.45
C ARG A 649 -9.65 -19.82 2.49
N LYS A 650 -9.83 -20.64 3.54
CA LYS A 650 -11.01 -21.49 3.69
C LYS A 650 -12.27 -20.65 3.88
N LYS A 651 -12.18 -19.55 4.63
CA LYS A 651 -13.26 -18.57 4.78
C LYS A 651 -13.63 -17.94 3.43
N ALA A 652 -12.66 -17.39 2.71
CA ALA A 652 -12.89 -16.81 1.38
C ALA A 652 -13.52 -17.82 0.39
N LYS A 653 -13.08 -19.08 0.43
CA LYS A 653 -13.69 -20.16 -0.38
C LYS A 653 -15.13 -20.50 0.02
N ALA A 654 -15.48 -20.36 1.30
CA ALA A 654 -16.85 -20.56 1.76
C ALA A 654 -17.76 -19.47 1.20
N ASP A 655 -17.33 -18.20 1.32
CA ASP A 655 -18.03 -17.04 0.77
C ASP A 655 -18.23 -17.19 -0.76
N LEU A 656 -17.18 -17.62 -1.47
CA LEU A 656 -17.26 -17.90 -2.92
C LEU A 656 -18.27 -19.01 -3.28
N LYS A 657 -18.49 -19.98 -2.40
CA LYS A 657 -19.41 -21.10 -2.65
C LYS A 657 -20.87 -20.66 -2.51
N GLU A 658 -21.14 -19.69 -1.66
CA GLU A 658 -22.47 -19.11 -1.42
C GLU A 658 -22.87 -18.08 -2.49
N GLU A 659 -21.88 -17.48 -3.16
CA GLU A 659 -22.10 -16.51 -4.23
C GLU A 659 -22.80 -17.13 -5.46
N LYS A 660 -23.76 -16.39 -6.03
CA LYS A 660 -24.56 -16.85 -7.19
C LYS A 660 -24.15 -16.16 -8.49
N GLY A 661 -23.50 -15.00 -8.44
CA GLY A 661 -23.06 -14.25 -9.63
C GLY A 661 -21.77 -14.81 -10.28
N SER A 662 -21.79 -15.05 -11.60
CA SER A 662 -20.65 -15.62 -12.35
C SER A 662 -19.38 -14.77 -12.32
N ILE A 663 -19.51 -13.44 -12.30
CA ILE A 663 -18.36 -12.51 -12.31
C ILE A 663 -17.75 -12.35 -10.92
N LYS A 664 -18.57 -12.27 -9.86
CA LYS A 664 -18.07 -12.25 -8.48
C LYS A 664 -17.28 -13.53 -8.16
N LYS A 665 -17.64 -14.67 -8.77
CA LYS A 665 -16.87 -15.92 -8.67
C LYS A 665 -15.48 -15.88 -9.31
N ILE A 666 -15.25 -15.00 -10.28
CA ILE A 666 -13.95 -14.84 -10.95
C ILE A 666 -13.03 -13.90 -10.15
N CYS A 667 -13.62 -13.03 -9.31
CA CYS A 667 -12.90 -11.98 -8.57
C CYS A 667 -12.49 -12.39 -7.14
N ALA A 668 -12.92 -13.56 -6.65
CA ALA A 668 -12.63 -14.07 -5.30
C ALA A 668 -11.52 -15.14 -5.28
#